data_AF-A0A2X4VAJ4-F1
#
_entry.id   AF-A0A2X4VAJ4-F1
#
_cell.length_a   1.000
_cell.length_b   1.000
_cell.length_c   1.000
_cell.angle_alpha   90.00
_cell.angle_beta   90.00
_cell.angle_gamma   90.00
#
_symmetry.space_group_name_H-M   'P 1'
#
loop_
_entity.id
_entity.type
_entity.pdbx_description
1 polymer ?
#
loop_
_entity_poly.entity_id
_entity_poly.type
_entity_poly.pdbx_seq_one_letter_code
_entity_poly.pdbx_strand_id
1 'polypeptide(L)'
;MSETYLTHGQKTHGDIAIVGMASHFPDASNLHEFWENITNKCDSLTDISSMSDAAYWRKEDFYDPDATAADKTYGYKAGFVPAIEFDPVAFKIPPAIMDSISTAQLFSLYMARQVMQDAGLADKKDAQVDRDRIGVILGGGGNGNTSFSLAARQQAPYLREIMIKSGLSTEVADDVIARAHELYLEWNEDSFPGFLGNVACGRIASYFDLGGTSYMVDAACASSLAAIKAAIGELNSGSCDAVLTGGVNLENSAFSFLCFSKTPALSKSNRSRPFDRDSDGIMLGDGVGLLVLKRLEDAELAGDRIYAVIKSLEASSDGRAKSIFAPRYEGQIKALKRAYASAGILPGDIQLIEAHGTGTASGDGTELKSLRAVFDEYRLPAHSIAVGSVKSQIGHTRCAAGAASMIKVALALHHKVLPPSINVQQPMEALSVEDSPFYLNSETRPWLRPLDDSPRRAALSAFGFGGTNFHAILEEYEQDAHGAYRLNESTYTLLFSGDNADQLLQRCETALESFSSGSAARALRQHLAAQDINTLEAHQARLLLVATSAEHAGQLLQTAVKQLRNNQDKGWEHPQGIYFQPKGKDLGGKVVALFPGQGSQYVNMGREVAIDYPEMRQALETLDKFAADVRGHGLSDIVYPTPAFSDAERTAQRERLTDTANAQPAIGAVSAGYYAILKSNGFTPDFVAGHSYGEVTALWAAGALCDADFYRASLARGMAAASAVAQNEGDGGAMLAAALTVEACEKLLVRYPDIVLANDNSPAQVVLGGATARIHALYDELKAGDVQCRILPVSAAFHTPFLQAACAPFLESLSSIRFDTTHCTAFSSASAAPWPADTATYAETLAQQMIMPVRFRETIEALYQRGGRLFVEIGPKGVLGKLVADILKGREHTLISLNTGDSGDDRLQLARAQARLLAEGVKLNALDRYVRPAPEQGDLTGRLSCRLNGGFYLSEKNQRRRQHALREGDTEVVESFIRARQGAALPAAPCPQPP
;
A
#
# COMPACT_ATOMS: atom_id res chain seq x y z
N MET A 1 -8.59 29.63 22.13
CA MET A 1 -8.88 29.77 20.68
C MET A 1 -8.18 31.04 20.21
N SER A 2 -7.25 30.95 19.25
CA SER A 2 -6.54 32.12 18.74
C SER A 2 -7.41 32.78 17.66
N GLU A 3 -7.83 34.03 17.88
CA GLU A 3 -8.60 34.87 16.95
C GLU A 3 -7.92 35.05 15.58
N THR A 4 -6.66 34.62 15.44
CA THR A 4 -5.83 34.87 14.26
C THR A 4 -6.20 34.02 13.03
N TYR A 5 -6.81 32.84 13.20
CA TYR A 5 -7.10 31.95 12.06
C TYR A 5 -8.39 32.29 11.30
N LEU A 6 -9.34 32.97 11.95
CA LEU A 6 -10.66 33.27 11.36
C LEU A 6 -10.75 34.64 10.68
N THR A 7 -9.74 35.51 10.79
CA THR A 7 -9.80 36.89 10.25
C THR A 7 -9.55 36.99 8.74
N HIS A 8 -9.19 35.91 8.06
CA HIS A 8 -9.14 35.82 6.59
C HIS A 8 -10.31 34.99 6.01
N GLY A 9 -11.38 34.81 6.80
CA GLY A 9 -12.47 33.85 6.59
C GLY A 9 -13.42 34.11 5.41
N GLN A 10 -12.91 34.13 4.19
CA GLN A 10 -13.68 33.68 3.03
C GLN A 10 -12.80 32.75 2.20
N LYS A 11 -13.24 31.50 2.05
CA LYS A 11 -12.73 30.59 1.03
C LYS A 11 -12.84 31.33 -0.32
N THR A 12 -11.72 31.81 -0.85
CA THR A 12 -11.75 32.75 -1.99
C THR A 12 -12.07 32.05 -3.31
N HIS A 13 -11.93 30.72 -3.37
CA HIS A 13 -12.14 29.92 -4.58
C HIS A 13 -12.74 28.53 -4.27
N GLY A 14 -13.34 27.89 -5.27
CA GLY A 14 -13.93 26.56 -5.16
C GLY A 14 -12.91 25.44 -4.92
N ASP A 15 -13.40 24.27 -4.55
CA ASP A 15 -12.57 23.06 -4.41
C ASP A 15 -12.14 22.52 -5.78
N ILE A 16 -10.98 21.85 -5.82
CA ILE A 16 -10.41 21.31 -7.06
C ILE A 16 -10.37 19.79 -6.98
N ALA A 17 -10.95 19.12 -7.97
CA ALA A 17 -10.93 17.67 -8.09
C ALA A 17 -9.69 17.18 -8.84
N ILE A 18 -9.06 16.12 -8.34
CA ILE A 18 -8.10 15.31 -9.09
C ILE A 18 -8.89 14.25 -9.86
N VAL A 19 -9.03 14.41 -11.17
CA VAL A 19 -9.88 13.55 -12.02
C VAL A 19 -9.10 12.51 -12.83
N GLY A 20 -7.79 12.67 -12.96
CA GLY A 20 -6.93 11.67 -13.58
C GLY A 20 -5.52 11.72 -13.03
N MET A 21 -4.85 10.57 -12.96
CA MET A 21 -3.46 10.45 -12.52
C MET A 21 -2.69 9.46 -13.38
N ALA A 22 -1.41 9.76 -13.60
CA ALA A 22 -0.46 8.78 -14.15
C ALA A 22 0.92 8.98 -13.52
N SER A 23 1.61 7.88 -13.25
CA SER A 23 2.92 7.87 -12.63
C SER A 23 3.88 6.92 -13.32
N HIS A 24 5.15 7.33 -13.36
CA HIS A 24 6.26 6.51 -13.81
C HIS A 24 7.45 6.83 -12.90
N PHE A 25 7.66 5.98 -11.91
CA PHE A 25 8.60 6.17 -10.81
C PHE A 25 9.54 4.95 -10.72
N PRO A 26 10.60 4.98 -9.89
CA PRO A 26 11.49 3.85 -9.71
C PRO A 26 10.72 2.56 -9.37
N ASP A 27 11.07 1.47 -10.04
CA ASP A 27 10.38 0.17 -10.02
C ASP A 27 8.86 0.18 -10.32
N ALA A 28 8.31 1.28 -10.85
CA ALA A 28 6.89 1.42 -11.14
C ALA A 28 6.62 2.10 -12.49
N SER A 29 6.06 1.35 -13.42
CA SER A 29 5.81 1.80 -14.81
C SER A 29 4.45 2.48 -15.00
N ASN A 30 3.58 2.44 -13.98
CA ASN A 30 2.22 2.96 -14.02
C ASN A 30 1.69 3.22 -12.60
N LEU A 31 0.44 3.69 -12.51
CA LEU A 31 -0.24 4.04 -11.25
C LEU A 31 -0.49 2.82 -10.34
N HIS A 32 -0.78 1.65 -10.91
CA HIS A 32 -1.05 0.43 -10.15
C HIS A 32 0.24 -0.04 -9.46
N GLU A 33 1.31 -0.22 -10.22
CA GLU A 33 2.62 -0.64 -9.69
C GLU A 33 3.15 0.35 -8.65
N PHE A 34 2.95 1.66 -8.84
CA PHE A 34 3.40 2.65 -7.87
C PHE A 34 2.66 2.52 -6.53
N TRP A 35 1.34 2.31 -6.57
CA TRP A 35 0.54 2.13 -5.36
C TRP A 35 0.85 0.80 -4.65
N GLU A 36 1.02 -0.28 -5.42
CA GLU A 36 1.44 -1.58 -4.91
C GLU A 36 2.82 -1.49 -4.24
N ASN A 37 3.80 -0.86 -4.89
CA ASN A 37 5.12 -0.65 -4.32
C ASN A 37 5.06 0.15 -3.01
N ILE A 38 4.27 1.23 -2.97
CA ILE A 38 4.05 2.04 -1.75
C ILE A 38 3.51 1.18 -0.61
N THR A 39 2.45 0.43 -0.86
CA THR A 39 1.75 -0.35 0.18
C THR A 39 2.51 -1.61 0.59
N ASN A 40 3.37 -2.15 -0.28
CA ASN A 40 4.24 -3.30 -0.01
C ASN A 40 5.63 -2.91 0.52
N LYS A 41 5.88 -1.62 0.81
CA LYS A 41 7.13 -1.12 1.40
C LYS A 41 8.36 -1.38 0.51
N CYS A 42 8.21 -1.23 -0.80
CA CYS A 42 9.32 -1.45 -1.73
C CYS A 42 10.41 -0.38 -1.57
N ASP A 43 11.68 -0.78 -1.48
CA ASP A 43 12.83 0.12 -1.60
C ASP A 43 13.35 0.08 -3.03
N SER A 44 13.04 1.12 -3.80
CA SER A 44 13.30 1.19 -5.23
C SER A 44 14.63 1.88 -5.56
N LEU A 45 15.54 1.99 -4.59
CA LEU A 45 16.88 2.54 -4.81
C LEU A 45 17.85 1.46 -5.30
N THR A 46 18.45 1.70 -6.47
CA THR A 46 19.38 0.77 -7.11
C THR A 46 20.81 1.32 -7.12
N ASP A 47 21.81 0.43 -7.11
CA ASP A 47 23.22 0.79 -7.32
C ASP A 47 23.46 1.12 -8.80
N ILE A 48 24.16 2.22 -9.07
CA ILE A 48 24.49 2.66 -10.43
C ILE A 48 25.23 1.57 -11.24
N SER A 49 25.99 0.68 -10.58
CA SER A 49 26.68 -0.45 -11.24
C SER A 49 25.75 -1.51 -11.84
N SER A 50 24.46 -1.51 -11.45
CA SER A 50 23.44 -2.36 -12.08
C SER A 50 22.79 -1.71 -13.30
N MET A 51 23.04 -0.42 -13.53
CA MET A 51 22.50 0.33 -14.66
C MET A 51 23.40 0.22 -15.89
N SER A 52 22.86 0.52 -17.07
CA SER A 52 23.67 0.55 -18.30
C SER A 52 24.60 1.77 -18.31
N ASP A 53 25.92 1.53 -18.39
CA ASP A 53 26.94 2.56 -18.60
C ASP A 53 26.67 3.47 -19.81
N ALA A 54 26.05 2.92 -20.85
CA ALA A 54 25.78 3.66 -22.07
C ALA A 54 24.67 4.71 -21.87
N ALA A 55 23.67 4.37 -21.05
CA ALA A 55 22.54 5.22 -20.73
C ALA A 55 22.85 6.20 -19.58
N TYR A 56 23.66 5.77 -18.61
CA TYR A 56 24.04 6.55 -17.43
C TYR A 56 25.56 6.77 -17.39
N TRP A 57 26.22 6.42 -16.28
CA TRP A 57 27.63 6.70 -16.03
C TRP A 57 28.26 5.57 -15.20
N ARG A 58 29.56 5.34 -15.40
CA ARG A 58 30.34 4.29 -14.73
C ARG A 58 30.75 4.72 -13.34
N LYS A 59 30.57 3.84 -12.36
CA LYS A 59 30.91 4.12 -10.96
C LYS A 59 32.40 4.44 -10.81
N GLU A 60 33.26 3.68 -11.48
CA GLU A 60 34.73 3.75 -11.38
C GLU A 60 35.29 5.11 -11.82
N ASP A 61 34.59 5.78 -12.74
CA ASP A 61 35.01 7.05 -13.31
C ASP A 61 34.74 8.24 -12.38
N PHE A 62 33.69 8.16 -11.55
CA PHE A 62 33.18 9.32 -10.80
C PHE A 62 33.05 9.10 -9.29
N TYR A 63 33.05 7.86 -8.80
CA TYR A 63 32.89 7.57 -7.38
C TYR A 63 34.20 7.74 -6.61
N ASP A 64 34.13 8.40 -5.45
CA ASP A 64 35.16 8.36 -4.41
C ASP A 64 34.47 8.46 -3.03
N PRO A 65 34.81 7.59 -2.06
CA PRO A 65 34.25 7.68 -0.71
C PRO A 65 34.65 8.97 0.03
N ASP A 66 35.75 9.63 -0.35
CA ASP A 66 36.11 10.94 0.18
C ASP A 66 35.22 12.03 -0.45
N ALA A 67 34.31 12.58 0.36
CA ALA A 67 33.42 13.65 -0.05
C ALA A 67 34.16 14.92 -0.56
N THR A 68 35.42 15.10 -0.15
CA THR A 68 36.26 16.24 -0.54
C THR A 68 37.07 16.00 -1.81
N ALA A 69 37.16 14.78 -2.32
CA ALA A 69 37.88 14.45 -3.55
C ALA A 69 37.40 15.32 -4.73
N ALA A 70 38.32 15.99 -5.43
CA ALA A 70 37.96 16.87 -6.54
C ALA A 70 37.23 16.11 -7.64
N ASP A 71 36.14 16.69 -8.17
CA ASP A 71 35.39 16.16 -9.32
C ASP A 71 34.85 14.72 -9.15
N LYS A 72 34.71 14.25 -7.89
CA LYS A 72 34.14 12.94 -7.53
C LYS A 72 32.84 13.06 -6.72
N THR A 73 31.99 12.06 -6.81
CA THR A 73 30.78 11.88 -6.00
C THR A 73 30.95 10.74 -5.00
N TYR A 74 30.43 10.91 -3.79
CA TYR A 74 30.37 9.83 -2.79
C TYR A 74 29.02 9.09 -2.79
N GLY A 75 28.08 9.52 -3.64
CA GLY A 75 26.81 8.85 -3.86
C GLY A 75 26.90 7.91 -5.07
N TYR A 76 26.30 6.74 -4.96
CA TYR A 76 26.29 5.75 -6.06
C TYR A 76 24.98 4.95 -6.15
N LYS A 77 24.00 5.25 -5.29
CA LYS A 77 22.64 4.72 -5.37
C LYS A 77 21.64 5.83 -5.69
N ALA A 78 20.58 5.50 -6.43
CA ALA A 78 19.44 6.37 -6.70
C ALA A 78 18.23 5.56 -7.15
N GLY A 79 17.06 6.20 -7.21
CA GLY A 79 15.88 5.61 -7.85
C GLY A 79 15.87 5.88 -9.36
N PHE A 80 15.81 4.83 -10.18
CA PHE A 80 15.80 4.93 -11.64
C PHE A 80 14.48 4.46 -12.21
N VAL A 81 13.91 5.21 -13.15
CA VAL A 81 12.66 4.83 -13.80
C VAL A 81 12.83 3.58 -14.69
N PRO A 82 11.83 2.67 -14.73
CA PRO A 82 11.80 1.58 -15.70
C PRO A 82 11.84 2.11 -17.14
N ALA A 83 12.43 1.32 -18.04
CA ALA A 83 12.43 1.67 -19.46
C ALA A 83 11.03 1.53 -20.08
N ILE A 84 10.71 2.38 -21.06
CA ILE A 84 9.47 2.32 -21.84
C ILE A 84 9.77 1.95 -23.29
N GLU A 85 8.82 1.23 -23.90
CA GLU A 85 8.79 1.02 -25.35
C GLU A 85 8.01 2.17 -25.99
N PHE A 86 8.73 3.08 -26.64
CA PHE A 86 8.18 4.31 -27.20
C PHE A 86 8.06 4.21 -28.72
N ASP A 87 6.84 4.39 -29.24
CA ASP A 87 6.57 4.46 -30.68
C ASP A 87 6.54 5.94 -31.13
N PRO A 88 7.64 6.47 -31.70
CA PRO A 88 7.69 7.87 -32.10
C PRO A 88 6.68 8.21 -33.19
N VAL A 89 6.34 7.27 -34.07
CA VAL A 89 5.37 7.49 -35.16
C VAL A 89 3.96 7.66 -34.58
N ALA A 90 3.58 6.85 -33.59
CA ALA A 90 2.31 7.01 -32.88
C ALA A 90 2.19 8.36 -32.15
N PHE A 91 3.32 8.98 -31.81
CA PHE A 91 3.39 10.32 -31.21
C PHE A 91 3.68 11.44 -32.21
N LYS A 92 3.63 11.16 -33.53
CA LYS A 92 3.90 12.13 -34.61
C LYS A 92 5.32 12.73 -34.54
N ILE A 93 6.28 11.97 -34.03
CA ILE A 93 7.71 12.34 -33.95
C ILE A 93 8.47 11.58 -35.04
N PRO A 94 9.19 12.28 -35.95
CA PRO A 94 10.07 11.62 -36.91
C PRO A 94 11.18 10.83 -36.17
N PRO A 95 11.41 9.54 -36.49
CA PRO A 95 12.44 8.74 -35.81
C PRO A 95 13.85 9.34 -35.91
N ALA A 96 14.14 10.08 -37.00
CA ALA A 96 15.46 10.66 -37.27
C ALA A 96 15.89 11.74 -36.26
N ILE A 97 14.94 12.36 -35.54
CA ILE A 97 15.22 13.48 -34.63
C ILE A 97 15.26 13.05 -33.15
N MET A 98 15.02 11.76 -32.86
CA MET A 98 14.90 11.24 -31.50
C MET A 98 16.13 11.52 -30.63
N ASP A 99 17.33 11.40 -31.20
CA ASP A 99 18.60 11.66 -30.50
C ASP A 99 18.76 13.12 -30.05
N SER A 100 18.09 14.05 -30.75
CA SER A 100 18.13 15.47 -30.44
C SER A 100 17.13 15.86 -29.35
N ILE A 101 16.17 14.99 -28.99
CA ILE A 101 15.11 15.27 -28.04
C ILE A 101 15.46 14.71 -26.66
N SER A 102 15.36 15.54 -25.62
CA SER A 102 15.47 15.12 -24.23
C SER A 102 14.45 14.02 -23.90
N THR A 103 14.91 12.96 -23.23
CA THR A 103 14.05 11.87 -22.75
C THR A 103 12.94 12.40 -21.82
N ALA A 104 13.19 13.48 -21.07
CA ALA A 104 12.16 14.15 -20.27
C ALA A 104 10.96 14.64 -21.11
N GLN A 105 11.18 15.16 -22.32
CA GLN A 105 10.08 15.56 -23.21
C GLN A 105 9.29 14.35 -23.71
N LEU A 106 9.98 13.28 -24.10
CA LEU A 106 9.36 12.06 -24.64
C LEU A 106 8.55 11.31 -23.57
N PHE A 107 9.12 11.16 -22.36
CA PHE A 107 8.40 10.60 -21.21
C PHE A 107 7.20 11.46 -20.83
N SER A 108 7.34 12.79 -20.82
CA SER A 108 6.20 13.67 -20.53
C SER A 108 5.05 13.45 -21.51
N LEU A 109 5.34 13.30 -22.81
CA LEU A 109 4.32 13.02 -23.82
C LEU A 109 3.72 11.62 -23.68
N TYR A 110 4.55 10.61 -23.40
CA TYR A 110 4.10 9.25 -23.13
C TYR A 110 3.15 9.19 -21.93
N MET A 111 3.52 9.86 -20.83
CA MET A 111 2.71 9.94 -19.61
C MET A 111 1.45 10.80 -19.79
N ALA A 112 1.50 11.85 -20.62
CA ALA A 112 0.34 12.67 -20.91
C ALA A 112 -0.78 11.84 -21.55
N ARG A 113 -0.46 10.86 -22.40
CA ARG A 113 -1.47 9.93 -22.94
C ARG A 113 -2.13 9.11 -21.84
N GLN A 114 -1.36 8.59 -20.89
CA GLN A 114 -1.90 7.79 -19.80
C GLN A 114 -2.81 8.62 -18.88
N VAL A 115 -2.40 9.83 -18.48
CA VAL A 115 -3.24 10.67 -17.60
C VAL A 115 -4.50 11.16 -18.30
N MET A 116 -4.42 11.47 -19.60
CA MET A 116 -5.60 11.85 -20.39
C MET A 116 -6.56 10.67 -20.55
N GLN A 117 -6.06 9.43 -20.64
CA GLN A 117 -6.90 8.23 -20.68
C GLN A 117 -7.57 7.98 -19.32
N ASP A 118 -6.82 8.07 -18.22
CA ASP A 118 -7.35 7.89 -16.87
C ASP A 118 -8.42 8.95 -16.52
N ALA A 119 -8.24 10.18 -17.03
CA ALA A 119 -9.21 11.28 -16.90
C ALA A 119 -10.41 11.20 -17.87
N GLY A 120 -10.45 10.24 -18.80
CA GLY A 120 -11.51 10.17 -19.82
C GLY A 120 -11.45 11.27 -20.90
N LEU A 121 -10.30 11.93 -21.10
CA LEU A 121 -10.10 13.07 -22.02
C LEU A 121 -9.26 12.73 -23.27
N ALA A 122 -8.85 11.47 -23.43
CA ALA A 122 -7.99 11.04 -24.54
C ALA A 122 -8.68 11.08 -25.91
N ASP A 123 -9.98 10.73 -25.98
CA ASP A 123 -10.74 10.61 -27.22
C ASP A 123 -11.62 11.83 -27.51
N LYS A 124 -11.69 12.23 -28.80
CA LYS A 124 -12.40 13.45 -29.25
C LYS A 124 -13.94 13.37 -29.15
N LYS A 125 -14.53 12.20 -28.94
CA LYS A 125 -15.99 12.01 -29.04
C LYS A 125 -16.73 12.09 -27.71
N ASP A 126 -16.04 11.95 -26.58
CA ASP A 126 -16.68 11.67 -25.28
C ASP A 126 -16.45 12.76 -24.22
N ALA A 127 -15.65 13.80 -24.50
CA ALA A 127 -15.38 14.85 -23.52
C ALA A 127 -16.41 15.99 -23.61
N GLN A 128 -17.13 16.24 -22.51
CA GLN A 128 -17.96 17.44 -22.31
C GLN A 128 -17.13 18.74 -22.16
N VAL A 129 -15.80 18.65 -22.21
CA VAL A 129 -14.86 19.75 -21.98
C VAL A 129 -14.31 20.28 -23.30
N ASP A 130 -14.34 21.60 -23.47
CA ASP A 130 -13.74 22.28 -24.62
C ASP A 130 -12.21 22.15 -24.62
N ARG A 131 -11.64 21.56 -25.67
CA ARG A 131 -10.18 21.36 -25.80
C ARG A 131 -9.41 22.67 -25.88
N ASP A 132 -10.04 23.74 -26.36
CA ASP A 132 -9.45 25.09 -26.36
C ASP A 132 -9.30 25.65 -24.94
N ARG A 133 -9.95 25.02 -23.95
CA ARG A 133 -9.90 25.39 -22.53
C ARG A 133 -9.19 24.34 -21.67
N ILE A 134 -8.38 23.47 -22.29
CA ILE A 134 -7.52 22.53 -21.57
C ILE A 134 -6.08 23.06 -21.57
N GLY A 135 -5.56 23.36 -20.38
CA GLY A 135 -4.19 23.84 -20.18
C GLY A 135 -3.17 22.72 -19.92
N VAL A 136 -1.88 23.01 -20.11
CA VAL A 136 -0.75 22.13 -19.81
C VAL A 136 0.33 22.90 -19.04
N ILE A 137 0.47 22.62 -17.74
CA ILE A 137 1.44 23.31 -16.87
C ILE A 137 2.26 22.30 -16.09
N LEU A 138 3.54 22.12 -16.44
CA LEU A 138 4.41 21.13 -15.79
C LEU A 138 5.50 21.77 -14.94
N GLY A 139 5.85 21.10 -13.84
CA GLY A 139 7.07 21.36 -13.09
C GLY A 139 8.26 20.62 -13.71
N GLY A 140 9.35 21.31 -13.98
CA GLY A 140 10.56 20.71 -14.55
C GLY A 140 11.80 21.56 -14.30
N GLY A 141 12.97 20.98 -14.52
CA GLY A 141 14.27 21.64 -14.41
C GLY A 141 15.06 21.50 -15.72
N GLY A 142 16.16 22.26 -15.84
CA GLY A 142 16.98 22.31 -17.06
C GLY A 142 17.30 20.93 -17.65
N ASN A 143 17.11 20.76 -18.96
CA ASN A 143 17.23 19.46 -19.65
C ASN A 143 18.69 19.04 -19.89
N GLY A 144 19.43 18.91 -18.78
CA GLY A 144 20.87 18.91 -18.70
C GLY A 144 21.54 17.98 -19.70
N ASN A 145 21.20 16.70 -19.72
CA ASN A 145 21.92 15.69 -20.50
C ASN A 145 22.12 16.07 -21.98
N THR A 146 21.05 16.33 -22.72
CA THR A 146 21.13 16.73 -24.14
C THR A 146 21.92 18.04 -24.30
N SER A 147 21.63 19.04 -23.45
CA SER A 147 22.31 20.35 -23.50
C SER A 147 23.81 20.27 -23.15
N PHE A 148 24.20 19.42 -22.20
CA PHE A 148 25.58 19.22 -21.77
C PHE A 148 26.39 18.51 -22.84
N SER A 149 25.81 17.53 -23.53
CA SER A 149 26.45 16.87 -24.68
C SER A 149 26.75 17.88 -25.79
N LEU A 150 25.77 18.72 -26.14
CA LEU A 150 25.92 19.77 -27.14
C LEU A 150 26.93 20.86 -26.73
N ALA A 151 26.96 21.23 -25.44
CA ALA A 151 27.91 22.20 -24.89
C ALA A 151 29.34 21.65 -24.83
N ALA A 152 29.52 20.36 -24.50
CA ALA A 152 30.82 19.70 -24.49
C ALA A 152 31.44 19.68 -25.90
N ARG A 153 30.62 19.44 -26.94
CA ARG A 153 31.05 19.51 -28.34
C ARG A 153 31.60 20.89 -28.72
N GLN A 154 31.07 21.98 -28.16
CA GLN A 154 31.53 23.35 -28.46
C GLN A 154 32.95 23.64 -27.95
N GLN A 155 33.50 22.82 -27.05
CA GLN A 155 34.85 23.02 -26.50
C GLN A 155 35.96 22.55 -27.45
N ALA A 156 35.63 21.88 -28.55
CA ALA A 156 36.59 21.29 -29.47
C ALA A 156 37.69 22.25 -29.98
N PRO A 157 37.40 23.52 -30.36
CA PRO A 157 38.45 24.43 -30.84
C PRO A 157 39.53 24.71 -29.77
N TYR A 158 39.13 24.86 -28.50
CA TYR A 158 40.07 25.09 -27.40
C TYR A 158 40.91 23.86 -27.10
N LEU A 159 40.28 22.67 -27.06
CA LEU A 159 40.99 21.41 -26.86
C LEU A 159 42.00 21.16 -27.99
N ARG A 160 41.62 21.45 -29.23
CA ARG A 160 42.50 21.38 -30.40
C ARG A 160 43.71 22.30 -30.26
N GLU A 161 43.47 23.55 -29.86
CA GLU A 161 44.51 24.54 -29.68
C GLU A 161 45.47 24.15 -28.55
N ILE A 162 44.95 23.63 -27.43
CA ILE A 162 45.75 23.10 -26.32
C ILE A 162 46.66 21.97 -26.83
N MET A 163 46.12 20.99 -27.55
CA MET A 163 46.89 19.86 -28.09
C MET A 163 48.05 20.31 -28.99
N ILE A 164 47.77 21.26 -29.91
CA ILE A 164 48.80 21.81 -30.81
C ILE A 164 49.86 22.58 -30.01
N LYS A 165 49.45 23.44 -29.07
CA LYS A 165 50.37 24.23 -28.23
C LYS A 165 51.18 23.35 -27.26
N SER A 166 50.64 22.19 -26.86
CA SER A 166 51.36 21.16 -26.11
C SER A 166 52.30 20.33 -26.97
N GLY A 167 52.39 20.61 -28.28
CA GLY A 167 53.39 20.06 -29.18
C GLY A 167 52.95 18.83 -29.98
N LEU A 168 51.65 18.51 -30.03
CA LEU A 168 51.09 17.51 -30.94
C LEU A 168 50.96 18.07 -32.37
N SER A 169 50.99 17.21 -33.40
CA SER A 169 50.73 17.68 -34.78
C SER A 169 49.27 18.06 -34.96
N THR A 170 49.00 18.87 -36.00
CA THR A 170 47.62 19.18 -36.40
C THR A 170 46.82 17.93 -36.71
N GLU A 171 47.42 16.92 -37.35
CA GLU A 171 46.72 15.66 -37.68
C GLU A 171 46.32 14.88 -36.43
N VAL A 172 47.21 14.78 -35.44
CA VAL A 172 46.90 14.12 -34.16
C VAL A 172 45.79 14.86 -33.43
N ALA A 173 45.88 16.20 -33.37
CA ALA A 173 44.84 17.01 -32.74
C ALA A 173 43.49 16.86 -33.47
N ASP A 174 43.48 16.83 -34.80
CA ASP A 174 42.27 16.65 -35.62
C ASP A 174 41.65 15.25 -35.44
N ASP A 175 42.46 14.19 -35.38
CA ASP A 175 41.98 12.82 -35.10
C ASP A 175 41.35 12.72 -33.71
N VAL A 176 42.00 13.27 -32.68
CA VAL A 176 41.46 13.25 -31.31
C VAL A 176 40.15 14.05 -31.23
N ILE A 177 40.07 15.22 -31.88
CA ILE A 177 38.82 16.00 -31.93
C ILE A 177 37.73 15.25 -32.70
N ALA A 178 38.05 14.58 -33.81
CA ALA A 178 37.10 13.78 -34.56
C ALA A 178 36.51 12.66 -33.68
N ARG A 179 37.34 11.93 -32.93
CA ARG A 179 36.89 10.93 -31.96
C ARG A 179 36.05 11.55 -30.84
N ALA A 180 36.48 12.68 -30.26
CA ALA A 180 35.70 13.37 -29.24
C ALA A 180 34.32 13.82 -29.75
N HIS A 181 34.23 14.28 -31.00
CA HIS A 181 32.96 14.61 -31.64
C HIS A 181 32.05 13.39 -31.84
N GLU A 182 32.56 12.18 -31.99
CA GLU A 182 31.73 10.97 -32.08
C GLU A 182 31.11 10.57 -30.74
N LEU A 183 31.61 11.10 -29.62
CA LEU A 183 31.02 10.88 -28.28
C LEU A 183 29.78 11.75 -28.03
N TYR A 184 29.68 12.91 -28.68
CA TYR A 184 28.66 13.93 -28.39
C TYR A 184 27.65 14.09 -29.52
N LEU A 185 26.44 14.55 -29.16
CA LEU A 185 25.41 14.88 -30.13
C LEU A 185 25.87 15.99 -31.08
N GLU A 186 25.41 15.90 -32.32
CA GLU A 186 25.69 16.89 -33.34
C GLU A 186 24.65 18.01 -33.32
N TRP A 187 25.09 19.24 -33.53
CA TRP A 187 24.20 20.38 -33.67
C TRP A 187 23.42 20.31 -34.99
N ASN A 188 22.10 20.34 -34.90
CA ASN A 188 21.16 20.39 -36.01
C ASN A 188 19.94 21.26 -35.64
N GLU A 189 18.98 21.39 -36.55
CA GLU A 189 17.75 22.18 -36.37
C GLU A 189 16.87 21.71 -35.20
N ASP A 190 16.90 20.42 -34.85
CA ASP A 190 16.14 19.83 -33.74
C ASP A 190 16.82 19.96 -32.38
N SER A 191 18.12 20.25 -32.37
CA SER A 191 18.95 20.26 -31.16
C SER A 191 18.47 21.30 -30.15
N PHE A 192 18.19 22.53 -30.62
CA PHE A 192 17.76 23.60 -29.72
C PHE A 192 16.38 23.34 -29.11
N PRO A 193 15.31 23.07 -29.88
CA PRO A 193 14.01 22.70 -29.29
C PRO A 193 14.05 21.45 -28.42
N GLY A 194 14.94 20.51 -28.73
CA GLY A 194 15.03 19.22 -28.05
C GLY A 194 15.50 19.25 -26.60
N PHE A 195 16.16 20.32 -26.14
CA PHE A 195 16.51 20.51 -24.73
C PHE A 195 15.75 21.67 -24.04
N LEU A 196 14.76 22.29 -24.68
CA LEU A 196 13.96 23.33 -24.02
C LEU A 196 12.85 22.71 -23.15
N GLY A 197 12.70 23.16 -21.90
CA GLY A 197 11.75 22.57 -20.95
C GLY A 197 10.30 22.82 -21.33
N ASN A 198 9.97 24.04 -21.73
CA ASN A 198 8.62 24.43 -22.17
C ASN A 198 8.14 23.62 -23.39
N VAL A 199 9.05 23.12 -24.24
CA VAL A 199 8.70 22.31 -25.41
C VAL A 199 8.07 20.97 -25.00
N ALA A 200 8.35 20.44 -23.79
CA ALA A 200 7.61 19.29 -23.27
C ALA A 200 6.09 19.56 -23.20
N CYS A 201 5.70 20.73 -22.66
CA CYS A 201 4.30 21.16 -22.56
C CYS A 201 3.71 21.43 -23.94
N GLY A 202 4.47 22.10 -24.81
CA GLY A 202 4.06 22.39 -26.19
C GLY A 202 3.82 21.14 -27.03
N ARG A 203 4.64 20.09 -26.88
CA ARG A 203 4.43 18.79 -27.55
C ARG A 203 3.15 18.10 -27.10
N ILE A 204 2.86 18.14 -25.80
CA ILE A 204 1.60 17.60 -25.24
C ILE A 204 0.41 18.34 -25.83
N ALA A 205 0.41 19.68 -25.75
CA ALA A 205 -0.67 20.51 -26.29
C ALA A 205 -0.86 20.28 -27.79
N SER A 206 0.23 20.21 -28.56
CA SER A 206 0.18 19.96 -30.01
C SER A 206 -0.32 18.55 -30.35
N TYR A 207 0.10 17.52 -29.62
CA TYR A 207 -0.31 16.15 -29.90
C TYR A 207 -1.80 15.95 -29.65
N PHE A 208 -2.29 16.48 -28.54
CA PHE A 208 -3.69 16.40 -28.13
C PHE A 208 -4.56 17.52 -28.69
N ASP A 209 -4.04 18.49 -29.45
CA ASP A 209 -4.87 19.58 -29.99
C ASP A 209 -5.58 20.35 -28.85
N LEU A 210 -4.77 20.87 -27.91
CA LEU A 210 -5.22 21.61 -26.73
C LEU A 210 -4.90 23.09 -26.90
N GLY A 211 -5.90 23.96 -26.75
CA GLY A 211 -5.78 25.41 -26.97
C GLY A 211 -5.59 26.26 -25.72
N GLY A 212 -5.59 25.64 -24.52
CA GLY A 212 -5.36 26.35 -23.26
C GLY A 212 -3.90 26.77 -23.06
N THR A 213 -3.61 27.38 -21.90
CA THR A 213 -2.25 27.83 -21.58
C THR A 213 -1.24 26.67 -21.56
N SER A 214 0.00 26.91 -21.99
CA SER A 214 1.04 25.87 -22.05
C SER A 214 2.42 26.40 -21.67
N TYR A 215 2.95 26.01 -20.51
CA TYR A 215 4.27 26.43 -20.03
C TYR A 215 4.84 25.53 -18.93
N MET A 216 6.13 25.70 -18.64
CA MET A 216 6.84 24.99 -17.59
C MET A 216 7.27 25.94 -16.47
N VAL A 217 7.28 25.46 -15.22
CA VAL A 217 7.75 26.20 -14.05
C VAL A 217 8.92 25.48 -13.37
N ASP A 218 9.83 26.27 -12.79
CA ASP A 218 10.96 25.79 -12.00
C ASP A 218 10.96 26.47 -10.62
N ALA A 219 10.72 25.67 -9.59
CA ALA A 219 10.87 25.98 -8.18
C ALA A 219 11.73 24.90 -7.48
N ALA A 220 12.73 24.38 -8.20
CA ALA A 220 13.61 23.29 -7.78
C ALA A 220 12.81 22.07 -7.28
N CYS A 221 13.04 21.63 -6.04
CA CYS A 221 12.36 20.48 -5.44
C CYS A 221 10.84 20.66 -5.28
N ALA A 222 10.33 21.89 -5.41
CA ALA A 222 8.91 22.21 -5.30
C ALA A 222 8.23 22.52 -6.66
N SER A 223 8.91 22.32 -7.79
CA SER A 223 8.40 22.66 -9.14
C SER A 223 7.03 22.07 -9.45
N SER A 224 6.77 20.81 -9.11
CA SER A 224 5.46 20.19 -9.36
C SER A 224 4.32 20.79 -8.53
N LEU A 225 4.56 21.17 -7.27
CA LEU A 225 3.52 21.89 -6.49
C LEU A 225 3.34 23.33 -6.98
N ALA A 226 4.41 23.98 -7.46
CA ALA A 226 4.27 25.28 -8.14
C ALA A 226 3.41 25.17 -9.40
N ALA A 227 3.59 24.12 -10.20
CA ALA A 227 2.81 23.84 -11.40
C ALA A 227 1.33 23.60 -11.07
N ILE A 228 1.07 22.77 -10.04
CA ILE A 228 -0.29 22.52 -9.56
C ILE A 228 -0.94 23.79 -9.04
N LYS A 229 -0.21 24.64 -8.28
CA LYS A 229 -0.75 25.93 -7.81
C LYS A 229 -1.12 26.85 -8.97
N ALA A 230 -0.30 26.88 -10.03
CA ALA A 230 -0.60 27.64 -11.23
C ALA A 230 -1.83 27.08 -11.98
N ALA A 231 -1.94 25.75 -12.10
CA ALA A 231 -3.12 25.08 -12.66
C ALA A 231 -4.42 25.41 -11.91
N ILE A 232 -4.37 25.40 -10.57
CA ILE A 232 -5.49 25.85 -9.73
C ILE A 232 -5.86 27.31 -10.03
N GLY A 233 -4.86 28.17 -10.26
CA GLY A 233 -5.07 29.55 -10.68
C GLY A 233 -5.85 29.69 -11.98
N GLU A 234 -5.48 28.93 -13.01
CA GLU A 234 -6.14 28.94 -14.33
C GLU A 234 -7.56 28.36 -14.30
N LEU A 235 -7.81 27.38 -13.43
CA LEU A 235 -9.14 26.84 -13.18
C LEU A 235 -10.02 27.88 -12.47
N ASN A 236 -9.48 28.56 -11.44
CA ASN A 236 -10.22 29.54 -10.66
C ASN A 236 -10.50 30.85 -11.42
N SER A 237 -9.63 31.24 -12.35
CA SER A 237 -9.87 32.39 -13.24
C SER A 237 -10.90 32.09 -14.33
N GLY A 238 -11.21 30.81 -14.57
CA GLY A 238 -12.02 30.37 -15.71
C GLY A 238 -11.26 30.38 -17.04
N SER A 239 -9.95 30.63 -17.04
CA SER A 239 -9.12 30.54 -18.26
C SER A 239 -9.11 29.12 -18.83
N CYS A 240 -9.13 28.11 -17.95
CA CYS A 240 -9.21 26.71 -18.31
C CYS A 240 -10.39 26.02 -17.58
N ASP A 241 -10.91 24.95 -18.16
CA ASP A 241 -11.90 24.06 -17.55
C ASP A 241 -11.27 22.77 -17.02
N ALA A 242 -10.15 22.36 -17.63
CA ALA A 242 -9.29 21.31 -17.13
C ALA A 242 -7.82 21.71 -17.34
N VAL A 243 -6.93 21.22 -16.47
CA VAL A 243 -5.49 21.45 -16.63
C VAL A 243 -4.72 20.16 -16.39
N LEU A 244 -3.90 19.76 -17.36
CA LEU A 244 -2.88 18.74 -17.17
C LEU A 244 -1.69 19.37 -16.46
N THR A 245 -1.32 18.84 -15.29
CA THR A 245 -0.22 19.35 -14.48
C THR A 245 0.58 18.23 -13.82
N GLY A 246 1.58 18.58 -13.00
CA GLY A 246 2.47 17.63 -12.31
C GLY A 246 3.94 18.00 -12.47
N GLY A 247 4.82 17.01 -12.59
CA GLY A 247 6.23 17.28 -12.87
C GLY A 247 7.04 16.11 -13.39
N VAL A 248 8.19 16.46 -13.96
CA VAL A 248 9.13 15.54 -14.61
C VAL A 248 10.56 15.81 -14.17
N ASN A 249 11.30 14.75 -13.87
CA ASN A 249 12.73 14.79 -13.63
C ASN A 249 13.38 13.46 -14.03
N LEU A 250 14.16 13.44 -15.12
CA LEU A 250 14.89 12.26 -15.60
C LEU A 250 16.37 12.62 -15.78
N GLU A 251 17.07 12.86 -14.67
CA GLU A 251 18.42 13.43 -14.72
C GLU A 251 19.34 12.84 -13.64
N ASN A 252 19.35 11.52 -13.43
CA ASN A 252 20.34 10.86 -12.57
C ASN A 252 21.73 10.73 -13.23
N SER A 253 22.24 11.84 -13.76
CA SER A 253 23.56 11.95 -14.41
C SER A 253 24.69 12.14 -13.41
N ALA A 254 25.93 11.84 -13.82
CA ALA A 254 27.12 12.10 -13.00
C ALA A 254 27.22 13.58 -12.57
N PHE A 255 26.81 14.49 -13.45
CA PHE A 255 26.72 15.93 -13.15
C PHE A 255 25.81 16.21 -11.96
N SER A 256 24.60 15.63 -11.94
CA SER A 256 23.67 15.80 -10.83
C SER A 256 24.25 15.27 -9.51
N PHE A 257 24.83 14.07 -9.54
CA PHE A 257 25.49 13.50 -8.35
C PHE A 257 26.63 14.39 -7.83
N LEU A 258 27.44 14.96 -8.73
CA LEU A 258 28.50 15.91 -8.37
C LEU A 258 27.93 17.19 -7.74
N CYS A 259 26.87 17.78 -8.29
CA CYS A 259 26.24 18.97 -7.71
C CYS A 259 25.84 18.75 -6.24
N PHE A 260 25.22 17.60 -5.93
CA PHE A 260 24.79 17.29 -4.56
C PHE A 260 25.95 16.81 -3.68
N SER A 261 26.98 16.16 -4.22
CA SER A 261 28.18 15.83 -3.45
C SER A 261 29.01 17.04 -3.07
N LYS A 262 29.09 18.06 -3.94
CA LYS A 262 29.82 19.32 -3.67
C LYS A 262 29.02 20.34 -2.88
N THR A 263 27.71 20.14 -2.77
CA THR A 263 26.84 20.85 -1.80
C THR A 263 26.62 20.01 -0.52
N PRO A 264 27.61 19.19 -0.14
CA PRO A 264 27.52 17.93 0.63
C PRO A 264 26.13 17.54 1.17
N ALA A 265 25.20 17.25 0.24
CA ALA A 265 23.80 17.01 0.54
C ALA A 265 23.37 15.55 0.37
N LEU A 266 24.15 14.72 -0.33
CA LEU A 266 23.84 13.30 -0.48
C LEU A 266 24.02 12.53 0.83
N SER A 267 23.24 11.46 1.01
CA SER A 267 23.45 10.49 2.09
C SER A 267 24.82 9.83 1.97
N LYS A 268 25.58 9.79 3.06
CA LYS A 268 26.89 9.11 3.11
C LYS A 268 26.71 7.60 3.22
N SER A 269 25.67 7.17 3.92
CA SER A 269 25.24 5.78 4.04
C SER A 269 24.61 5.22 2.77
N ASN A 270 24.34 6.07 1.76
CA ASN A 270 23.67 5.71 0.52
C ASN A 270 22.30 5.04 0.77
N ARG A 271 21.54 5.54 1.76
CA ARG A 271 20.19 5.08 2.11
C ARG A 271 19.26 6.27 2.29
N SER A 272 18.02 6.14 1.83
CA SER A 272 16.98 7.16 2.08
C SER A 272 16.27 6.84 3.38
N ARG A 273 16.45 7.66 4.41
CA ARG A 273 15.93 7.41 5.76
C ARG A 273 15.19 8.60 6.38
N PRO A 274 14.22 9.22 5.68
CA PRO A 274 13.54 10.39 6.22
C PRO A 274 12.94 10.11 7.61
N PHE A 275 13.23 11.01 8.56
CA PHE A 275 12.82 10.95 9.96
C PHE A 275 13.37 9.78 10.79
N ASP A 276 14.37 9.05 10.28
CA ASP A 276 15.19 8.16 11.11
C ASP A 276 16.16 9.00 11.96
N ARG A 277 16.46 8.54 13.17
CA ARG A 277 17.45 9.19 14.05
C ARG A 277 18.81 9.36 13.37
N ASP A 278 19.20 8.42 12.51
CA ASP A 278 20.49 8.38 11.86
C ASP A 278 20.41 8.87 10.39
N SER A 279 19.42 9.73 10.08
CA SER A 279 19.28 10.46 8.82
C SER A 279 20.54 11.26 8.47
N ASP A 280 21.14 11.02 7.30
CA ASP A 280 22.46 11.58 6.96
C ASP A 280 22.57 12.25 5.58
N GLY A 281 21.46 12.37 4.84
CA GLY A 281 21.42 13.09 3.57
C GLY A 281 20.36 12.60 2.59
N ILE A 282 20.35 13.21 1.42
CA ILE A 282 19.40 12.97 0.34
C ILE A 282 19.83 11.78 -0.52
N MET A 283 18.88 10.97 -0.95
CA MET A 283 19.05 10.05 -2.08
C MET A 283 18.37 10.62 -3.32
N LEU A 284 19.01 10.56 -4.48
CA LEU A 284 18.43 11.07 -5.73
C LEU A 284 17.43 10.07 -6.32
N GLY A 285 16.51 10.59 -7.14
CA GLY A 285 15.55 9.79 -7.90
C GLY A 285 15.19 10.45 -9.23
N ASP A 286 14.81 9.61 -10.19
CA ASP A 286 14.11 9.98 -11.42
C ASP A 286 12.61 9.75 -11.25
N GLY A 287 11.78 10.47 -12.00
CA GLY A 287 10.34 10.26 -11.97
C GLY A 287 9.53 11.20 -12.83
N VAL A 288 8.37 10.73 -13.27
CA VAL A 288 7.32 11.54 -13.92
C VAL A 288 6.00 11.27 -13.21
N GLY A 289 5.34 12.32 -12.74
CA GLY A 289 3.99 12.24 -12.16
C GLY A 289 3.11 13.32 -12.74
N LEU A 290 2.00 12.93 -13.36
CA LEU A 290 1.04 13.84 -14.00
C LEU A 290 -0.36 13.67 -13.41
N LEU A 291 -1.10 14.76 -13.37
CA LEU A 291 -2.48 14.85 -12.91
C LEU A 291 -3.33 15.65 -13.90
N VAL A 292 -4.61 15.36 -13.96
CA VAL A 292 -5.62 16.25 -14.57
C VAL A 292 -6.50 16.80 -13.46
N LEU A 293 -6.63 18.12 -13.43
CA LEU A 293 -7.41 18.86 -12.44
C LEU A 293 -8.60 19.54 -13.10
N LYS A 294 -9.73 19.55 -12.39
CA LYS A 294 -10.94 20.31 -12.72
C LYS A 294 -11.48 21.01 -11.48
N ARG A 295 -12.31 22.03 -11.64
CA ARG A 295 -13.16 22.51 -10.54
C ARG A 295 -14.05 21.35 -10.10
N LEU A 296 -14.25 21.18 -8.79
CA LEU A 296 -15.01 20.04 -8.24
C LEU A 296 -16.42 19.97 -8.85
N GLU A 297 -17.12 21.11 -8.89
CA GLU A 297 -18.47 21.22 -9.45
C GLU A 297 -18.55 20.76 -10.93
N ASP A 298 -17.53 21.06 -11.73
CA ASP A 298 -17.49 20.64 -13.14
C ASP A 298 -17.13 19.16 -13.30
N ALA A 299 -16.38 18.60 -12.36
CA ALA A 299 -16.07 17.18 -12.32
C ALA A 299 -17.32 16.37 -11.97
N GLU A 300 -18.06 16.81 -10.95
CA GLU A 300 -19.33 16.20 -10.54
C GLU A 300 -20.38 16.29 -11.65
N LEU A 301 -20.52 17.46 -12.30
CA LEU A 301 -21.45 17.65 -13.41
C LEU A 301 -21.13 16.74 -14.60
N ALA A 302 -19.84 16.51 -14.88
CA ALA A 302 -19.39 15.64 -15.97
C ALA A 302 -19.48 14.15 -15.62
N GLY A 303 -19.72 13.79 -14.36
CA GLY A 303 -19.66 12.41 -13.88
C GLY A 303 -18.23 11.84 -13.91
N ASP A 304 -17.22 12.70 -13.75
CA ASP A 304 -15.82 12.28 -13.73
C ASP A 304 -15.54 11.42 -12.51
N ARG A 305 -14.55 10.54 -12.63
CA ARG A 305 -13.94 9.90 -11.47
C ARG A 305 -13.18 10.97 -10.67
N ILE A 306 -13.37 11.00 -9.35
CA ILE A 306 -12.64 11.91 -8.46
C ILE A 306 -11.81 11.08 -7.48
N TYR A 307 -10.48 11.21 -7.52
CA TYR A 307 -9.59 10.50 -6.60
C TYR A 307 -9.55 11.15 -5.22
N ALA A 308 -9.38 12.47 -5.21
CA ALA A 308 -9.33 13.30 -4.00
C ALA A 308 -9.65 14.76 -4.35
N VAL A 309 -9.93 15.55 -3.32
CA VAL A 309 -10.26 16.97 -3.44
C VAL A 309 -9.15 17.81 -2.82
N ILE A 310 -8.57 18.74 -3.58
CA ILE A 310 -7.61 19.72 -3.09
C ILE A 310 -8.41 20.89 -2.50
N LYS A 311 -8.29 21.06 -1.17
CA LYS A 311 -8.96 22.13 -0.42
C LYS A 311 -8.16 23.42 -0.42
N SER A 312 -6.82 23.30 -0.44
CA SER A 312 -5.91 24.43 -0.61
C SER A 312 -4.53 23.97 -1.05
N LEU A 313 -3.79 24.87 -1.72
CA LEU A 313 -2.37 24.73 -1.98
C LEU A 313 -1.72 26.12 -1.93
N GLU A 314 -0.99 26.39 -0.86
CA GLU A 314 -0.42 27.71 -0.59
C GLU A 314 1.09 27.71 -0.55
N ALA A 315 1.64 28.88 -0.89
CA ALA A 315 3.07 29.10 -1.01
C ALA A 315 3.59 30.16 -0.04
N SER A 316 4.87 30.07 0.28
CA SER A 316 5.63 31.12 0.96
C SER A 316 7.06 31.21 0.40
N SER A 317 7.76 32.28 0.75
CA SER A 317 9.19 32.42 0.50
C SER A 317 9.91 32.70 1.82
N ASP A 318 11.09 32.11 1.97
CA ASP A 318 12.03 32.32 3.06
C ASP A 318 12.58 33.75 3.10
N GLY A 319 12.53 34.47 1.96
CA GLY A 319 13.04 35.83 1.84
C GLY A 319 14.53 35.94 2.17
N ARG A 320 14.92 36.98 2.92
CA ARG A 320 16.32 37.19 3.32
C ARG A 320 16.75 36.14 4.37
N ALA A 321 17.68 35.25 3.99
CA ALA A 321 18.21 34.18 4.82
C ALA A 321 19.74 34.29 5.02
N LYS A 322 20.30 33.50 5.96
CA LYS A 322 21.77 33.41 6.18
C LYS A 322 22.50 32.73 5.03
N SER A 323 21.83 31.81 4.35
CA SER A 323 22.29 31.09 3.17
C SER A 323 21.09 30.78 2.29
N ILE A 324 21.26 30.76 0.98
CA ILE A 324 20.21 30.37 0.01
C ILE A 324 19.85 28.88 0.09
N PHE A 325 20.69 28.07 0.75
CA PHE A 325 20.56 26.61 0.84
C PHE A 325 19.91 26.13 2.14
N ALA A 326 19.88 26.95 3.19
CA ALA A 326 19.41 26.53 4.50
C ALA A 326 17.88 26.74 4.60
N PRO A 327 17.09 25.71 4.94
CA PRO A 327 15.65 25.85 5.10
C PRO A 327 15.33 26.81 6.25
N ARG A 328 14.31 27.67 6.08
CA ARG A 328 13.81 28.52 7.16
C ARG A 328 12.50 28.02 7.76
N TYR A 329 12.59 27.73 9.05
CA TYR A 329 11.46 27.46 9.93
C TYR A 329 10.30 28.45 9.76
N GLU A 330 10.55 29.77 9.74
CA GLU A 330 9.46 30.76 9.61
C GLU A 330 8.77 30.72 8.24
N GLY A 331 9.51 30.39 7.18
CA GLY A 331 8.96 30.24 5.84
C GLY A 331 8.01 29.06 5.75
N GLN A 332 8.41 27.91 6.30
CA GLN A 332 7.56 26.72 6.38
C GLN A 332 6.27 27.01 7.16
N ILE A 333 6.36 27.57 8.38
CA ILE A 333 5.18 27.96 9.18
C ILE A 333 4.24 28.87 8.40
N LYS A 334 4.78 29.84 7.65
CA LYS A 334 3.98 30.75 6.85
C LYS A 334 3.20 30.03 5.75
N ALA A 335 3.79 29.04 5.09
CA ALA A 335 3.09 28.22 4.09
C ALA A 335 1.99 27.38 4.75
N LEU A 336 2.30 26.72 5.88
CA LEU A 336 1.35 25.93 6.65
C LEU A 336 0.14 26.76 7.07
N LYS A 337 0.35 27.87 7.81
CA LYS A 337 -0.74 28.73 8.31
C LYS A 337 -1.62 29.28 7.17
N ARG A 338 -1.03 29.61 6.02
CA ARG A 338 -1.79 30.05 4.83
C ARG A 338 -2.69 28.94 4.28
N ALA A 339 -2.18 27.72 4.17
CA ALA A 339 -2.95 26.59 3.63
C ALA A 339 -4.14 26.23 4.53
N TYR A 340 -3.95 26.17 5.86
CA TYR A 340 -5.04 25.93 6.82
C TYR A 340 -6.09 27.04 6.79
N ALA A 341 -5.65 28.30 6.79
CA ALA A 341 -6.56 29.45 6.71
C ALA A 341 -7.34 29.48 5.38
N SER A 342 -6.68 29.21 4.25
CA SER A 342 -7.29 29.16 2.92
C SER A 342 -8.31 28.03 2.79
N ALA A 343 -8.01 26.86 3.37
CA ALA A 343 -8.92 25.71 3.37
C ALA A 343 -10.09 25.86 4.34
N GLY A 344 -9.98 26.71 5.38
CA GLY A 344 -10.94 26.75 6.49
C GLY A 344 -10.94 25.46 7.33
N ILE A 345 -9.79 24.79 7.40
CA ILE A 345 -9.59 23.50 8.08
C ILE A 345 -8.62 23.71 9.24
N LEU A 346 -8.88 23.08 10.39
CA LEU A 346 -8.01 23.16 11.55
C LEU A 346 -6.89 22.11 11.46
N PRO A 347 -5.70 22.38 12.02
CA PRO A 347 -4.64 21.36 12.10
C PRO A 347 -5.09 20.06 12.80
N GLY A 348 -6.02 20.14 13.75
CA GLY A 348 -6.60 18.97 14.41
C GLY A 348 -7.44 18.07 13.52
N ASP A 349 -7.84 18.53 12.34
CA ASP A 349 -8.63 17.77 11.38
C ASP A 349 -7.74 16.92 10.45
N ILE A 350 -6.41 16.97 10.57
CA ILE A 350 -5.47 16.25 9.71
C ILE A 350 -5.04 14.94 10.38
N GLN A 351 -5.10 13.83 9.65
CA GLN A 351 -4.64 12.52 10.15
C GLN A 351 -3.36 12.03 9.46
N LEU A 352 -3.00 12.59 8.29
CA LEU A 352 -1.79 12.24 7.55
C LEU A 352 -1.02 13.47 7.10
N ILE A 353 0.29 13.47 7.34
CA ILE A 353 1.23 14.44 6.79
C ILE A 353 2.24 13.72 5.90
N GLU A 354 2.11 13.93 4.60
CA GLU A 354 3.14 13.59 3.62
C GLU A 354 4.15 14.74 3.55
N ALA A 355 5.20 14.60 4.35
CA ALA A 355 6.19 15.62 4.56
C ALA A 355 7.13 15.79 3.35
N HIS A 356 7.88 16.89 3.34
CA HIS A 356 8.98 17.05 2.39
C HIS A 356 10.07 16.00 2.68
N GLY A 357 10.42 15.76 3.95
CA GLY A 357 11.15 14.60 4.47
C GLY A 357 12.23 14.07 3.54
N THR A 358 13.38 14.74 3.51
CA THR A 358 14.46 14.45 2.56
C THR A 358 15.51 13.49 3.09
N GLY A 359 15.45 13.11 4.36
CA GLY A 359 16.48 12.29 5.01
C GLY A 359 17.70 13.09 5.43
N THR A 360 17.60 14.42 5.45
CA THR A 360 18.66 15.29 5.98
C THR A 360 18.38 15.57 7.45
N ALA A 361 19.35 15.34 8.34
CA ALA A 361 19.17 15.59 9.78
C ALA A 361 18.65 17.01 10.08
N SER A 362 19.19 18.03 9.40
CA SER A 362 18.79 19.43 9.61
C SER A 362 17.44 19.77 8.96
N GLY A 363 17.14 19.23 7.77
CA GLY A 363 15.89 19.47 7.07
C GLY A 363 14.72 18.82 7.77
N ASP A 364 14.83 17.53 8.09
CA ASP A 364 13.79 16.75 8.77
C ASP A 364 13.52 17.32 10.17
N GLY A 365 14.57 17.68 10.93
CA GLY A 365 14.42 18.35 12.22
C GLY A 365 13.76 19.73 12.13
N THR A 366 14.08 20.51 11.09
CA THR A 366 13.44 21.83 10.87
C THR A 366 11.96 21.67 10.50
N GLU A 367 11.63 20.69 9.66
CA GLU A 367 10.25 20.41 9.25
C GLU A 367 9.38 19.98 10.43
N LEU A 368 9.85 19.03 11.25
CA LEU A 368 9.13 18.59 12.46
C LEU A 368 8.93 19.74 13.45
N LYS A 369 9.94 20.61 13.61
CA LYS A 369 9.82 21.80 14.45
C LYS A 369 8.75 22.76 13.91
N SER A 370 8.73 23.01 12.60
CA SER A 370 7.72 23.86 11.95
C SER A 370 6.30 23.30 12.10
N LEU A 371 6.15 21.98 12.02
CA LEU A 371 4.88 21.29 12.27
C LEU A 371 4.41 21.48 13.71
N ARG A 372 5.25 21.16 14.71
CA ARG A 372 4.90 21.37 16.14
C ARG A 372 4.49 22.80 16.44
N ALA A 373 5.18 23.77 15.86
CA ALA A 373 4.85 25.19 16.04
C ALA A 373 3.44 25.59 15.59
N VAL A 374 2.83 24.86 14.65
CA VAL A 374 1.47 25.11 14.17
C VAL A 374 0.46 24.23 14.91
N PHE A 375 0.81 22.97 15.19
CA PHE A 375 -0.13 21.97 15.71
C PHE A 375 -0.21 21.97 17.26
N ASP A 376 0.88 22.28 17.97
CA ASP A 376 0.88 22.30 19.44
C ASP A 376 -0.04 23.40 20.01
N GLU A 377 -0.41 24.40 19.18
CA GLU A 377 -1.42 25.41 19.51
C GLU A 377 -2.82 24.80 19.81
N TYR A 378 -3.08 23.55 19.40
CA TYR A 378 -4.39 22.90 19.43
C TYR A 378 -4.54 21.78 20.46
N ARG A 379 -3.49 21.43 21.21
CA ARG A 379 -3.51 20.37 22.26
C ARG A 379 -4.14 19.06 21.78
N LEU A 380 -3.66 18.58 20.63
CA LEU A 380 -4.17 17.38 19.99
C LEU A 380 -3.80 16.12 20.78
N PRO A 381 -4.55 15.01 20.64
CA PRO A 381 -4.19 13.75 21.26
C PRO A 381 -2.79 13.29 20.80
N ALA A 382 -2.04 12.69 21.72
CA ALA A 382 -0.74 12.11 21.43
C ALA A 382 -0.84 11.06 20.31
N HIS A 383 0.12 11.09 19.40
CA HIS A 383 0.26 10.14 18.28
C HIS A 383 -1.02 9.97 17.45
N SER A 384 -1.77 11.06 17.24
CA SER A 384 -2.99 11.06 16.42
C SER A 384 -2.74 11.32 14.94
N ILE A 385 -1.55 11.82 14.57
CA ILE A 385 -1.23 12.24 13.20
C ILE A 385 -0.06 11.43 12.65
N ALA A 386 -0.30 10.68 11.57
CA ALA A 386 0.72 9.96 10.84
C ALA A 386 1.64 10.95 10.10
N VAL A 387 2.95 10.77 10.22
CA VAL A 387 3.95 11.46 9.39
C VAL A 387 4.65 10.43 8.50
N GLY A 388 4.93 10.82 7.26
CA GLY A 388 5.71 10.01 6.34
C GLY A 388 6.29 10.78 5.15
N SER A 389 7.06 10.10 4.30
CA SER A 389 7.59 10.65 3.05
C SER A 389 7.78 9.55 2.02
N VAL A 390 7.25 9.74 0.80
CA VAL A 390 7.45 8.83 -0.34
C VAL A 390 8.93 8.68 -0.72
N LYS A 391 9.76 9.65 -0.35
CA LYS A 391 11.20 9.67 -0.68
C LYS A 391 11.96 8.54 0.00
N SER A 392 11.42 7.94 1.07
CA SER A 392 12.02 6.74 1.66
C SER A 392 12.07 5.55 0.71
N GLN A 393 11.17 5.52 -0.29
CA GLN A 393 10.98 4.41 -1.23
C GLN A 393 11.61 4.69 -2.59
N ILE A 394 11.38 5.89 -3.14
CA ILE A 394 11.81 6.23 -4.52
C ILE A 394 12.97 7.24 -4.60
N GLY A 395 13.51 7.64 -3.45
CA GLY A 395 14.45 8.76 -3.37
C GLY A 395 13.78 10.11 -3.68
N HIS A 396 14.59 11.15 -3.81
CA HIS A 396 14.12 12.49 -4.12
C HIS A 396 14.07 12.72 -5.63
N THR A 397 12.86 12.61 -6.20
CA THR A 397 12.59 12.83 -7.64
C THR A 397 12.59 14.30 -8.07
N ARG A 398 13.31 15.15 -7.33
CA ARG A 398 13.50 16.60 -7.56
C ARG A 398 12.21 17.31 -8.03
N CYS A 399 12.15 17.78 -9.28
CA CYS A 399 11.03 18.54 -9.81
C CYS A 399 9.70 17.75 -9.79
N ALA A 400 9.75 16.42 -9.84
CA ALA A 400 8.59 15.53 -9.76
C ALA A 400 8.20 15.13 -8.32
N ALA A 401 8.94 15.56 -7.28
CA ALA A 401 8.74 15.11 -5.91
C ALA A 401 7.38 15.52 -5.33
N GLY A 402 6.93 16.74 -5.61
CA GLY A 402 5.60 17.21 -5.21
C GLY A 402 4.47 16.41 -5.86
N ALA A 403 4.60 16.07 -7.15
CA ALA A 403 3.64 15.23 -7.86
C ALA A 403 3.61 13.80 -7.31
N ALA A 404 4.78 13.21 -6.98
CA ALA A 404 4.84 11.89 -6.33
C ALA A 404 4.09 11.87 -4.99
N SER A 405 4.31 12.89 -4.15
CA SER A 405 3.60 13.06 -2.88
C SER A 405 2.10 13.31 -3.09
N MET A 406 1.72 14.15 -4.06
CA MET A 406 0.31 14.40 -4.41
C MET A 406 -0.41 13.12 -4.83
N ILE A 407 0.20 12.32 -5.70
CA ILE A 407 -0.36 11.03 -6.16
C ILE A 407 -0.48 10.05 -5.00
N LYS A 408 0.57 9.89 -4.17
CA LYS A 408 0.53 9.04 -2.97
C LYS A 408 -0.62 9.43 -2.03
N VAL A 409 -0.79 10.73 -1.74
CA VAL A 409 -1.83 11.23 -0.85
C VAL A 409 -3.22 11.07 -1.46
N ALA A 410 -3.40 11.37 -2.74
CA ALA A 410 -4.67 11.18 -3.43
C ALA A 410 -5.07 9.70 -3.42
N LEU A 411 -4.14 8.78 -3.67
CA LEU A 411 -4.37 7.34 -3.58
C LEU A 411 -4.65 6.88 -2.14
N ALA A 412 -3.93 7.41 -1.15
CA ALA A 412 -4.20 7.13 0.26
C ALA A 412 -5.63 7.50 0.68
N LEU A 413 -6.10 8.69 0.26
CA LEU A 413 -7.48 9.15 0.49
C LEU A 413 -8.51 8.37 -0.33
N HIS A 414 -8.18 7.99 -1.56
CA HIS A 414 -9.07 7.21 -2.42
C HIS A 414 -9.25 5.78 -1.89
N HIS A 415 -8.16 5.14 -1.47
CA HIS A 415 -8.16 3.77 -0.98
C HIS A 415 -8.42 3.62 0.53
N LYS A 416 -8.47 4.73 1.27
CA LYS A 416 -8.62 4.74 2.75
C LYS A 416 -7.47 4.00 3.43
N VAL A 417 -6.23 4.35 3.08
CA VAL A 417 -5.01 3.69 3.57
C VAL A 417 -4.01 4.71 4.10
N LEU A 418 -3.44 4.45 5.27
CA LEU A 418 -2.26 5.16 5.77
C LEU A 418 -1.01 4.48 5.19
N PRO A 419 -0.28 5.13 4.26
CA PRO A 419 0.86 4.51 3.60
C PRO A 419 2.12 4.52 4.48
N PRO A 420 3.01 3.53 4.32
CA PRO A 420 4.21 3.42 5.14
C PRO A 420 5.33 4.36 4.64
N SER A 421 6.21 4.72 5.57
CA SER A 421 7.57 5.19 5.31
C SER A 421 8.56 4.11 5.74
N ILE A 422 9.52 3.82 4.88
CA ILE A 422 10.44 2.69 5.08
C ILE A 422 11.81 3.18 5.55
N ASN A 423 12.74 2.24 5.75
CA ASN A 423 14.14 2.55 6.07
C ASN A 423 14.36 3.29 7.41
N VAL A 424 13.40 3.19 8.34
CA VAL A 424 13.53 3.73 9.70
C VAL A 424 13.70 2.62 10.71
N GLN A 425 14.82 2.68 11.44
CA GLN A 425 15.13 1.78 12.55
C GLN A 425 14.64 2.37 13.88
N GLN A 426 14.86 3.67 14.07
CA GLN A 426 14.36 4.42 15.24
C GLN A 426 13.94 5.82 14.78
N PRO A 427 12.72 6.27 15.07
CA PRO A 427 12.28 7.60 14.70
C PRO A 427 13.10 8.68 15.46
N MET A 428 13.20 9.86 14.86
CA MET A 428 13.76 11.04 15.54
C MET A 428 12.99 11.33 16.83
N GLU A 429 13.69 11.81 17.87
CA GLU A 429 13.14 12.07 19.20
C GLU A 429 11.86 12.93 19.20
N ALA A 430 11.76 13.91 18.29
CA ALA A 430 10.58 14.76 18.15
C ALA A 430 9.28 14.01 17.77
N LEU A 431 9.38 12.79 17.24
CA LEU A 431 8.25 11.90 16.93
C LEU A 431 8.03 10.84 18.02
N SER A 432 8.99 10.64 18.92
CA SER A 432 8.97 9.57 19.93
C SER A 432 8.52 10.05 21.31
N VAL A 433 8.46 11.37 21.55
CA VAL A 433 7.99 11.91 22.83
C VAL A 433 6.49 11.66 23.03
N GLU A 434 6.11 11.33 24.26
CA GLU A 434 4.74 10.91 24.63
C GLU A 434 3.67 11.97 24.35
N ASP A 435 4.03 13.26 24.37
CA ASP A 435 3.10 14.36 24.14
C ASP A 435 3.02 14.84 22.68
N SER A 436 3.82 14.24 21.79
CA SER A 436 3.81 14.61 20.38
C SER A 436 2.48 14.18 19.74
N PRO A 437 1.77 15.06 19.01
CA PRO A 437 0.62 14.63 18.23
C PRO A 437 1.03 13.78 17.02
N PHE A 438 2.31 13.80 16.65
CA PHE A 438 2.84 13.11 15.48
C PHE A 438 3.49 11.79 15.83
N TYR A 439 3.32 10.79 14.97
CA TYR A 439 4.10 9.55 14.98
C TYR A 439 4.56 9.19 13.56
N LEU A 440 5.67 8.46 13.43
CA LEU A 440 6.11 7.97 12.13
C LEU A 440 5.32 6.72 11.73
N ASN A 441 4.64 6.77 10.57
CA ASN A 441 3.91 5.61 10.08
C ASN A 441 4.80 4.71 9.21
N SER A 442 5.38 3.65 9.80
CA SER A 442 6.24 2.66 9.10
C SER A 442 5.50 1.39 8.62
N GLU A 443 4.19 1.33 8.83
CA GLU A 443 3.32 0.20 8.47
C GLU A 443 2.17 0.68 7.58
N THR A 444 1.81 -0.10 6.56
CA THR A 444 0.57 0.11 5.81
C THR A 444 -0.61 -0.24 6.73
N ARG A 445 -1.52 0.71 6.94
CA ARG A 445 -2.64 0.56 7.89
C ARG A 445 -3.96 1.00 7.26
N PRO A 446 -5.10 0.42 7.64
CA PRO A 446 -6.40 0.97 7.27
C PRO A 446 -6.51 2.39 7.83
N TRP A 447 -6.97 3.32 7.00
CA TRP A 447 -7.29 4.67 7.42
C TRP A 447 -8.76 4.71 7.77
N LEU A 448 -9.09 4.56 9.05
CA LEU A 448 -10.48 4.60 9.51
C LEU A 448 -10.95 6.04 9.65
N ARG A 449 -12.27 6.23 9.57
CA ARG A 449 -12.90 7.54 9.68
C ARG A 449 -12.68 8.14 11.08
N PRO A 450 -12.48 9.46 11.20
CA PRO A 450 -12.56 10.17 12.46
C PRO A 450 -13.89 9.92 13.22
N LEU A 451 -13.82 9.92 14.56
CA LEU A 451 -14.97 9.62 15.43
C LEU A 451 -16.13 10.62 15.30
N ASP A 452 -15.84 11.86 14.92
CA ASP A 452 -16.82 12.94 14.71
C ASP A 452 -17.45 12.92 13.32
N ASP A 453 -17.21 11.84 12.55
CA ASP A 453 -17.65 11.68 11.18
C ASP A 453 -17.07 12.75 10.22
N SER A 454 -16.04 13.50 10.61
CA SER A 454 -15.35 14.38 9.68
C SER A 454 -14.68 13.59 8.54
N PRO A 455 -14.51 14.19 7.34
CA PRO A 455 -13.78 13.54 6.25
C PRO A 455 -12.32 13.29 6.62
N ARG A 456 -11.74 12.20 6.09
CA ARG A 456 -10.30 11.96 6.13
C ARG A 456 -9.57 13.09 5.39
N ARG A 457 -8.55 13.65 6.02
CA ARG A 457 -7.76 14.74 5.47
C ARG A 457 -6.27 14.50 5.63
N ALA A 458 -5.55 14.85 4.58
CA ALA A 458 -4.10 14.85 4.54
C ALA A 458 -3.57 16.27 4.32
N ALA A 459 -2.39 16.52 4.87
CA ALA A 459 -1.56 17.63 4.47
C ALA A 459 -0.30 17.13 3.75
N LEU A 460 0.23 17.91 2.81
CA LEU A 460 1.50 17.58 2.17
C LEU A 460 2.39 18.80 1.94
N SER A 461 3.70 18.61 2.03
CA SER A 461 4.70 19.69 1.95
C SER A 461 5.73 19.45 0.84
N ALA A 462 6.13 20.52 0.16
CA ALA A 462 7.36 20.53 -0.63
C ALA A 462 8.14 21.82 -0.42
N PHE A 463 9.41 21.69 -0.02
CA PHE A 463 10.28 22.83 0.24
C PHE A 463 11.39 22.87 -0.80
N GLY A 464 11.30 23.85 -1.69
CA GLY A 464 12.23 24.05 -2.78
C GLY A 464 13.57 24.58 -2.27
N PHE A 465 14.64 24.01 -2.81
CA PHE A 465 15.96 24.61 -2.73
C PHE A 465 15.90 26.06 -3.26
N GLY A 466 16.48 27.02 -2.52
CA GLY A 466 16.29 28.44 -2.79
C GLY A 466 15.16 29.11 -1.98
N GLY A 467 14.44 28.36 -1.15
CA GLY A 467 13.59 28.90 -0.09
C GLY A 467 12.14 29.20 -0.51
N THR A 468 11.60 28.47 -1.49
CA THR A 468 10.16 28.53 -1.82
C THR A 468 9.45 27.33 -1.20
N ASN A 469 8.46 27.57 -0.36
CA ASN A 469 7.76 26.51 0.38
C ASN A 469 6.32 26.38 -0.09
N PHE A 470 5.84 25.16 -0.23
CA PHE A 470 4.45 24.85 -0.55
C PHE A 470 3.86 23.90 0.49
N HIS A 471 2.59 24.11 0.82
CA HIS A 471 1.81 23.22 1.68
C HIS A 471 0.39 23.09 1.10
N ALA A 472 -0.09 21.85 0.97
CA ALA A 472 -1.42 21.54 0.44
C ALA A 472 -2.26 20.79 1.48
N ILE A 473 -3.58 21.00 1.43
CA ILE A 473 -4.58 20.25 2.20
C ILE A 473 -5.49 19.52 1.24
N LEU A 474 -5.63 18.20 1.43
CA LEU A 474 -6.47 17.32 0.64
C LEU A 474 -7.51 16.63 1.52
N GLU A 475 -8.65 16.33 0.93
CA GLU A 475 -9.81 15.68 1.55
C GLU A 475 -10.29 14.52 0.66
N GLU A 476 -10.83 13.47 1.27
CA GLU A 476 -11.53 12.43 0.54
C GLU A 476 -12.78 12.97 -0.18
N TYR A 477 -13.12 12.41 -1.34
CA TYR A 477 -14.33 12.77 -2.07
C TYR A 477 -15.57 12.03 -1.54
N GLU A 478 -15.57 10.70 -1.67
CA GLU A 478 -16.59 9.82 -1.11
C GLU A 478 -16.12 9.21 0.20
N GLN A 479 -17.06 9.00 1.14
CA GLN A 479 -16.80 8.28 2.39
C GLN A 479 -16.31 6.86 2.11
N ASP A 480 -17.03 6.14 1.25
CA ASP A 480 -16.69 4.81 0.77
C ASP A 480 -16.81 4.78 -0.74
N ALA A 481 -15.81 4.23 -1.42
CA ALA A 481 -15.83 4.12 -2.87
C ALA A 481 -16.75 2.96 -3.30
N HIS A 482 -17.51 3.19 -4.38
CA HIS A 482 -18.42 2.20 -4.95
C HIS A 482 -17.87 1.59 -6.25
N GLY A 483 -18.17 0.30 -6.47
CA GLY A 483 -17.75 -0.43 -7.68
C GLY A 483 -16.24 -0.70 -7.73
N ALA A 484 -15.70 -0.85 -8.94
CA ALA A 484 -14.30 -1.15 -9.17
C ALA A 484 -13.44 0.13 -9.10
N TYR A 485 -12.71 0.30 -7.99
CA TYR A 485 -11.89 1.49 -7.72
C TYR A 485 -10.46 1.15 -7.25
N ARG A 486 -10.26 -0.02 -6.61
CA ARG A 486 -9.00 -0.42 -5.98
C ARG A 486 -7.96 -0.79 -7.03
N LEU A 487 -6.78 -0.18 -6.97
CA LEU A 487 -5.70 -0.44 -7.92
C LEU A 487 -4.85 -1.66 -7.58
N ASN A 488 -4.81 -2.05 -6.31
CA ASN A 488 -4.02 -3.18 -5.83
C ASN A 488 -4.67 -4.51 -6.22
N GLU A 489 -3.93 -5.32 -6.97
CA GLU A 489 -4.28 -6.67 -7.35
C GLU A 489 -3.46 -7.66 -6.49
N SER A 490 -3.85 -7.83 -5.23
CA SER A 490 -3.09 -8.61 -4.24
C SER A 490 -3.21 -10.13 -4.43
N THR A 491 -4.35 -10.61 -4.95
CA THR A 491 -4.61 -12.02 -5.20
C THR A 491 -5.52 -12.20 -6.42
N TYR A 492 -5.38 -13.34 -7.09
CA TYR A 492 -6.17 -13.72 -8.27
C TYR A 492 -6.82 -15.06 -8.03
N THR A 493 -8.15 -15.10 -8.09
CA THR A 493 -8.91 -16.36 -8.05
C THR A 493 -9.34 -16.73 -9.47
N LEU A 494 -8.87 -17.87 -9.95
CA LEU A 494 -9.17 -18.40 -11.28
C LEU A 494 -10.16 -19.55 -11.16
N LEU A 495 -11.24 -19.50 -11.95
CA LEU A 495 -12.23 -20.57 -12.07
C LEU A 495 -12.12 -21.28 -13.42
N PHE A 496 -11.93 -22.60 -13.34
CA PHE A 496 -12.12 -23.50 -14.47
C PHE A 496 -13.30 -24.41 -14.18
N SER A 497 -14.20 -24.57 -15.14
CA SER A 497 -15.35 -25.47 -15.05
C SER A 497 -15.51 -26.31 -16.32
N GLY A 498 -16.14 -27.47 -16.18
CA GLY A 498 -16.56 -28.33 -17.28
C GLY A 498 -17.74 -29.22 -16.88
N ASP A 499 -18.50 -29.71 -17.84
CA ASP A 499 -19.64 -30.61 -17.65
C ASP A 499 -19.24 -31.92 -16.96
N ASN A 500 -17.95 -32.29 -17.06
CA ASN A 500 -17.31 -33.39 -16.36
C ASN A 500 -15.79 -33.12 -16.21
N ALA A 501 -15.09 -34.00 -15.51
CA ALA A 501 -13.68 -33.83 -15.20
C ALA A 501 -12.76 -33.89 -16.43
N ASP A 502 -13.09 -34.69 -17.45
CA ASP A 502 -12.31 -34.77 -18.69
C ASP A 502 -12.37 -33.45 -19.47
N GLN A 503 -13.57 -32.85 -19.58
CA GLN A 503 -13.74 -31.54 -20.25
C GLN A 503 -13.06 -30.41 -19.45
N LEU A 504 -13.12 -30.46 -18.12
CA LEU A 504 -12.39 -29.54 -17.25
C LEU A 504 -10.87 -29.64 -17.50
N LEU A 505 -10.33 -30.87 -17.52
CA LEU A 505 -8.90 -31.11 -17.76
C LEU A 505 -8.47 -30.54 -19.12
N GLN A 506 -9.25 -30.78 -20.18
CA GLN A 506 -8.97 -30.23 -21.51
C GLN A 506 -8.89 -28.69 -21.49
N ARG A 507 -9.83 -28.02 -20.80
CA ARG A 507 -9.82 -26.55 -20.66
C ARG A 507 -8.61 -26.05 -19.88
N CYS A 508 -8.23 -26.74 -18.80
CA CYS A 508 -7.03 -26.41 -18.04
C CYS A 508 -5.75 -26.58 -18.87
N GLU A 509 -5.66 -27.62 -19.71
CA GLU A 509 -4.54 -27.84 -20.61
C GLU A 509 -4.42 -26.74 -21.67
N THR A 510 -5.53 -26.35 -22.31
CA THR A 510 -5.54 -25.22 -23.27
C THR A 510 -5.14 -23.90 -22.60
N ALA A 511 -5.62 -23.63 -21.39
CA ALA A 511 -5.21 -22.44 -20.66
C ALA A 511 -3.71 -22.48 -20.32
N LEU A 512 -3.18 -23.63 -19.90
CA LEU A 512 -1.77 -23.79 -19.56
C LEU A 512 -0.83 -23.49 -20.74
N GLU A 513 -1.24 -23.80 -21.98
CA GLU A 513 -0.50 -23.41 -23.19
C GLU A 513 -0.35 -21.88 -23.29
N SER A 514 -1.42 -21.13 -23.00
CA SER A 514 -1.41 -19.66 -23.03
C SER A 514 -0.56 -19.05 -21.92
N PHE A 515 -0.57 -19.64 -20.72
CA PHE A 515 0.33 -19.24 -19.63
C PHE A 515 1.80 -19.54 -19.95
N SER A 516 2.06 -20.54 -20.79
CA SER A 516 3.42 -20.98 -21.16
C SER A 516 3.97 -20.26 -22.40
N SER A 517 3.12 -19.65 -23.24
CA SER A 517 3.50 -19.03 -24.52
C SER A 517 4.11 -17.62 -24.42
N GLY A 518 4.65 -17.23 -23.25
CA GLY A 518 5.48 -16.03 -23.11
C GLY A 518 4.80 -14.75 -22.59
N SER A 519 3.52 -14.79 -22.19
CA SER A 519 2.89 -13.66 -21.47
C SER A 519 1.84 -14.14 -20.46
N ALA A 520 2.31 -14.70 -19.33
CA ALA A 520 1.44 -15.16 -18.25
C ALA A 520 0.48 -14.05 -17.78
N ALA A 521 0.94 -12.79 -17.70
CA ALA A 521 0.11 -11.65 -17.31
C ALA A 521 -1.06 -11.40 -18.28
N ARG A 522 -0.83 -11.51 -19.59
CA ARG A 522 -1.90 -11.41 -20.59
C ARG A 522 -2.87 -12.58 -20.48
N ALA A 523 -2.37 -13.80 -20.34
CA ALA A 523 -3.20 -14.99 -20.19
C ALA A 523 -4.08 -14.92 -18.93
N LEU A 524 -3.51 -14.46 -17.80
CA LEU A 524 -4.24 -14.21 -16.57
C LEU A 524 -5.37 -13.20 -16.78
N ARG A 525 -5.07 -12.01 -17.32
CA ARG A 525 -6.09 -10.98 -17.56
C ARG A 525 -7.21 -11.46 -18.48
N GLN A 526 -6.87 -12.12 -19.59
CA GLN A 526 -7.85 -12.67 -20.52
C GLN A 526 -8.75 -13.70 -19.84
N HIS A 527 -8.18 -14.57 -19.00
CA HIS A 527 -8.96 -15.54 -18.23
C HIS A 527 -9.88 -14.85 -17.21
N LEU A 528 -9.37 -13.87 -16.44
CA LEU A 528 -10.15 -13.13 -15.46
C LEU A 528 -11.30 -12.33 -16.09
N ALA A 529 -11.10 -11.79 -17.31
CA ALA A 529 -12.14 -11.08 -18.05
C ALA A 529 -13.22 -12.02 -18.64
N ALA A 530 -12.89 -13.28 -18.88
CA ALA A 530 -13.79 -14.27 -19.48
C ALA A 530 -14.52 -15.14 -18.44
N GLN A 531 -14.00 -15.27 -17.22
CA GLN A 531 -14.67 -16.05 -16.18
C GLN A 531 -15.93 -15.34 -15.68
N ASP A 532 -16.99 -16.11 -15.44
CA ASP A 532 -18.20 -15.65 -14.74
C ASP A 532 -18.67 -16.74 -13.78
N ILE A 533 -18.45 -16.48 -12.48
CA ILE A 533 -18.80 -17.41 -11.42
C ILE A 533 -20.31 -17.64 -11.31
N ASN A 534 -21.14 -16.71 -11.81
CA ASN A 534 -22.60 -16.83 -11.77
C ASN A 534 -23.13 -17.89 -12.74
N THR A 535 -22.32 -18.32 -13.71
CA THR A 535 -22.68 -19.39 -14.67
C THR A 535 -22.36 -20.80 -14.17
N LEU A 536 -21.78 -20.92 -12.98
CA LEU A 536 -21.32 -22.20 -12.44
C LEU A 536 -22.48 -23.07 -11.93
N GLU A 537 -22.80 -24.13 -12.68
CA GLU A 537 -23.89 -25.04 -12.35
C GLU A 537 -23.46 -26.16 -11.38
N ALA A 538 -24.39 -26.68 -10.56
CA ALA A 538 -24.08 -27.66 -9.51
C ALA A 538 -23.45 -28.96 -10.03
N HIS A 539 -23.85 -29.41 -11.23
CA HIS A 539 -23.37 -30.67 -11.82
C HIS A 539 -21.96 -30.58 -12.42
N GLN A 540 -21.43 -29.37 -12.64
CA GLN A 540 -20.16 -29.17 -13.32
C GLN A 540 -18.97 -29.45 -12.40
N ALA A 541 -17.98 -30.15 -12.96
CA ALA A 541 -16.65 -30.28 -12.40
C ALA A 541 -16.00 -28.90 -12.36
N ARG A 542 -15.30 -28.60 -11.26
CA ARG A 542 -14.72 -27.28 -11.01
C ARG A 542 -13.35 -27.36 -10.37
N LEU A 543 -12.47 -26.50 -10.85
CA LEU A 543 -11.15 -26.26 -10.30
C LEU A 543 -11.04 -24.77 -9.98
N LEU A 544 -10.75 -24.46 -8.71
CA LEU A 544 -10.40 -23.13 -8.28
C LEU A 544 -8.93 -23.09 -7.88
N LEU A 545 -8.24 -22.02 -8.23
CA LEU A 545 -6.87 -21.77 -7.79
C LEU A 545 -6.67 -20.29 -7.44
N VAL A 546 -5.92 -20.06 -6.36
CA VAL A 546 -5.66 -18.71 -5.85
C VAL A 546 -4.18 -18.38 -5.97
N ALA A 547 -3.85 -17.45 -6.85
CA ALA A 547 -2.50 -17.01 -7.16
C ALA A 547 -2.22 -15.61 -6.63
N THR A 548 -0.94 -15.26 -6.53
CA THR A 548 -0.44 -13.94 -6.09
C THR A 548 0.33 -13.22 -7.20
N SER A 549 0.53 -13.88 -8.34
CA SER A 549 1.10 -13.31 -9.57
C SER A 549 0.66 -14.16 -10.76
N ALA A 550 0.89 -13.66 -11.97
CA ALA A 550 0.59 -14.40 -13.19
C ALA A 550 1.48 -15.65 -13.35
N GLU A 551 2.74 -15.57 -12.96
CA GLU A 551 3.69 -16.68 -12.96
C GLU A 551 3.26 -17.74 -11.96
N HIS A 552 2.85 -17.32 -10.76
CA HIS A 552 2.31 -18.22 -9.74
C HIS A 552 1.03 -18.91 -10.26
N ALA A 553 0.13 -18.20 -10.95
CA ALA A 553 -1.05 -18.80 -11.56
C ALA A 553 -0.70 -19.89 -12.57
N GLY A 554 0.29 -19.66 -13.44
CA GLY A 554 0.79 -20.68 -14.38
C GLY A 554 1.36 -21.91 -13.68
N GLN A 555 2.13 -21.73 -12.60
CA GLN A 555 2.69 -22.82 -11.79
C GLN A 555 1.60 -23.64 -11.07
N LEU A 556 0.59 -22.98 -10.49
CA LEU A 556 -0.55 -23.65 -9.87
C LEU A 556 -1.36 -24.43 -10.90
N LEU A 557 -1.61 -23.85 -12.07
CA LEU A 557 -2.34 -24.51 -13.15
C LEU A 557 -1.58 -25.75 -13.66
N GLN A 558 -0.26 -25.67 -13.81
CA GLN A 558 0.58 -26.81 -14.16
C GLN A 558 0.47 -27.95 -13.12
N THR A 559 0.52 -27.59 -11.83
CA THR A 559 0.36 -28.53 -10.72
C THR A 559 -1.03 -29.17 -10.73
N ALA A 560 -2.08 -28.37 -10.95
CA ALA A 560 -3.45 -28.83 -11.02
C ALA A 560 -3.69 -29.81 -12.17
N VAL A 561 -3.20 -29.51 -13.38
CA VAL A 561 -3.29 -30.40 -14.56
C VAL A 561 -2.64 -31.76 -14.27
N LYS A 562 -1.45 -31.77 -13.66
CA LYS A 562 -0.77 -33.01 -13.29
C LYS A 562 -1.59 -33.83 -12.29
N GLN A 563 -2.22 -33.18 -11.32
CA GLN A 563 -3.01 -33.85 -10.29
C GLN A 563 -4.35 -34.37 -10.83
N LEU A 564 -5.05 -33.58 -11.67
CA LEU A 564 -6.28 -33.97 -12.34
C LEU A 564 -6.10 -35.25 -13.18
N ARG A 565 -5.01 -35.35 -13.95
CA ARG A 565 -4.69 -36.57 -14.74
C ARG A 565 -4.58 -37.84 -13.89
N ASN A 566 -4.18 -37.71 -12.63
CA ASN A 566 -3.99 -38.84 -11.74
C ASN A 566 -5.22 -39.15 -10.86
N ASN A 567 -6.05 -38.15 -10.58
CA ASN A 567 -7.19 -38.27 -9.67
C ASN A 567 -8.30 -37.29 -10.03
N GLN A 568 -9.27 -37.78 -10.80
CA GLN A 568 -10.44 -37.02 -11.23
C GLN A 568 -11.77 -37.51 -10.63
N ASP A 569 -11.78 -38.70 -10.04
CA ASP A 569 -13.00 -39.35 -9.53
C ASP A 569 -13.47 -38.78 -8.18
N LYS A 570 -12.56 -38.14 -7.43
CA LYS A 570 -12.83 -37.58 -6.10
C LYS A 570 -12.28 -36.17 -5.99
N GLY A 571 -12.98 -35.32 -5.26
CA GLY A 571 -12.49 -34.00 -4.92
C GLY A 571 -11.22 -34.07 -4.07
N TRP A 572 -10.36 -33.08 -4.24
CA TRP A 572 -9.12 -32.94 -3.50
C TRP A 572 -8.72 -31.47 -3.37
N GLU A 573 -7.84 -31.20 -2.41
CA GLU A 573 -7.25 -29.89 -2.19
C GLU A 573 -5.72 -29.99 -2.15
N HIS A 574 -5.05 -28.94 -2.60
CA HIS A 574 -3.60 -28.80 -2.54
C HIS A 574 -3.23 -27.68 -1.56
N PRO A 575 -2.19 -27.85 -0.70
CA PRO A 575 -1.77 -26.82 0.26
C PRO A 575 -1.42 -25.46 -0.35
N GLN A 576 -1.10 -25.41 -1.65
CA GLN A 576 -0.81 -24.16 -2.35
C GLN A 576 -2.06 -23.34 -2.72
N GLY A 577 -3.27 -23.83 -2.42
CA GLY A 577 -4.53 -23.13 -2.71
C GLY A 577 -5.18 -23.56 -4.03
N ILE A 578 -5.17 -24.86 -4.31
CA ILE A 578 -5.87 -25.47 -5.46
C ILE A 578 -6.99 -26.34 -4.91
N TYR A 579 -8.20 -26.19 -5.43
CA TYR A 579 -9.39 -26.91 -4.97
C TYR A 579 -10.12 -27.50 -6.16
N PHE A 580 -10.23 -28.83 -6.20
CA PHE A 580 -10.98 -29.54 -7.22
C PHE A 580 -12.17 -30.27 -6.61
N GLN A 581 -13.32 -30.16 -7.28
CA GLN A 581 -14.47 -31.02 -7.03
C GLN A 581 -15.02 -31.55 -8.37
N PRO A 582 -15.32 -32.86 -8.49
CA PRO A 582 -15.90 -33.42 -9.71
C PRO A 582 -17.33 -32.92 -9.98
N LYS A 583 -18.00 -32.39 -8.95
CA LYS A 583 -19.25 -31.61 -9.01
C LYS A 583 -19.42 -30.82 -7.72
N GLY A 584 -20.19 -29.73 -7.76
CA GLY A 584 -20.56 -29.02 -6.53
C GLY A 584 -21.37 -29.91 -5.60
N LYS A 585 -21.18 -29.81 -4.29
CA LYS A 585 -21.97 -30.60 -3.34
C LYS A 585 -23.39 -30.03 -3.28
N ASP A 586 -24.37 -30.92 -3.15
CA ASP A 586 -25.72 -30.52 -2.79
C ASP A 586 -25.75 -30.16 -1.31
N LEU A 587 -25.60 -28.86 -1.06
CA LEU A 587 -25.57 -28.31 0.28
C LEU A 587 -26.96 -28.17 0.90
N GLY A 588 -28.06 -28.28 0.15
CA GLY A 588 -29.47 -28.14 0.58
C GLY A 588 -29.75 -27.98 2.08
N GLY A 589 -29.41 -26.84 2.67
CA GLY A 589 -29.66 -26.55 4.08
C GLY A 589 -28.57 -26.96 5.10
N LYS A 590 -27.32 -27.25 4.68
CA LYS A 590 -26.27 -27.90 5.50
C LYS A 590 -25.13 -26.96 5.92
N VAL A 591 -25.24 -25.66 5.69
CA VAL A 591 -24.16 -24.69 5.92
C VAL A 591 -24.22 -24.15 7.34
N VAL A 592 -23.11 -24.24 8.06
CA VAL A 592 -22.97 -23.76 9.45
C VAL A 592 -21.98 -22.60 9.46
N ALA A 593 -22.36 -21.43 9.98
CA ALA A 593 -21.40 -20.38 10.33
C ALA A 593 -21.02 -20.46 11.81
N LEU A 594 -19.71 -20.47 12.07
CA LEU A 594 -19.13 -20.58 13.40
C LEU A 594 -18.36 -19.30 13.75
N PHE A 595 -18.61 -18.77 14.94
CA PHE A 595 -17.96 -17.55 15.42
C PHE A 595 -17.07 -17.82 16.63
N PRO A 596 -15.77 -17.47 16.58
CA PRO A 596 -14.84 -17.74 17.67
C PRO A 596 -15.07 -16.81 18.88
N GLY A 597 -14.65 -17.29 20.05
CA GLY A 597 -14.62 -16.53 21.29
C GLY A 597 -13.25 -15.90 21.57
N GLN A 598 -13.06 -15.44 22.81
CA GLN A 598 -11.80 -14.87 23.27
C GLN A 598 -10.63 -15.88 23.16
N GLY A 599 -9.47 -15.41 22.71
CA GLY A 599 -8.29 -16.20 22.36
C GLY A 599 -7.97 -16.21 20.86
N SER A 600 -8.90 -15.75 20.02
CA SER A 600 -8.69 -15.60 18.58
C SER A 600 -8.03 -14.27 18.18
N GLN A 601 -8.02 -13.26 19.06
CA GLN A 601 -7.45 -11.95 18.79
C GLN A 601 -5.92 -11.98 18.62
N TYR A 602 -5.42 -11.08 17.80
CA TYR A 602 -4.00 -10.70 17.68
C TYR A 602 -3.93 -9.28 17.12
N VAL A 603 -2.85 -8.57 17.42
CA VAL A 603 -2.64 -7.20 16.93
C VAL A 603 -2.58 -7.22 15.41
N ASN A 604 -3.25 -6.28 14.75
CA ASN A 604 -3.44 -6.20 13.30
C ASN A 604 -4.28 -7.33 12.66
N MET A 605 -5.15 -7.98 13.42
CA MET A 605 -6.08 -8.97 12.85
C MET A 605 -6.99 -8.36 11.76
N GLY A 606 -7.06 -9.03 10.60
CA GLY A 606 -7.87 -8.59 9.47
C GLY A 606 -7.38 -7.31 8.79
N ARG A 607 -6.12 -6.87 9.03
CA ARG A 607 -5.61 -5.56 8.59
C ARG A 607 -5.65 -5.40 7.08
N GLU A 608 -5.14 -6.40 6.35
CA GLU A 608 -5.09 -6.36 4.89
C GLU A 608 -6.50 -6.41 4.29
N VAL A 609 -7.44 -7.07 4.97
CA VAL A 609 -8.87 -7.07 4.60
C VAL A 609 -9.51 -5.71 4.89
N ALA A 610 -9.19 -5.04 6.01
CA ALA A 610 -9.65 -3.69 6.31
C ALA A 610 -9.11 -2.65 5.31
N ILE A 611 -7.93 -2.88 4.74
CA ILE A 611 -7.38 -2.03 3.66
C ILE A 611 -8.20 -2.23 2.38
N ASP A 612 -8.58 -3.46 2.06
CA ASP A 612 -9.12 -3.83 0.76
C ASP A 612 -10.66 -3.78 0.66
N TYR A 613 -11.37 -3.94 1.77
CA TYR A 613 -12.82 -4.14 1.82
C TYR A 613 -13.52 -3.10 2.73
N PRO A 614 -14.42 -2.26 2.18
CA PRO A 614 -15.21 -1.30 2.95
C PRO A 614 -16.01 -1.93 4.08
N GLU A 615 -16.55 -3.13 3.89
CA GLU A 615 -17.39 -3.82 4.88
C GLU A 615 -16.64 -4.07 6.20
N MET A 616 -15.34 -4.38 6.12
CA MET A 616 -14.50 -4.54 7.30
C MET A 616 -14.27 -3.20 7.99
N ARG A 617 -13.97 -2.12 7.24
CA ARG A 617 -13.81 -0.77 7.81
C ARG A 617 -15.08 -0.28 8.48
N GLN A 618 -16.23 -0.44 7.83
CA GLN A 618 -17.53 -0.03 8.38
C GLN A 618 -17.84 -0.74 9.69
N ALA A 619 -17.52 -2.04 9.81
CA ALA A 619 -17.68 -2.79 11.05
C ALA A 619 -16.80 -2.24 12.19
N LEU A 620 -15.58 -1.81 11.88
CA LEU A 620 -14.65 -1.21 12.85
C LEU A 620 -15.05 0.22 13.22
N GLU A 621 -15.41 1.05 12.24
CA GLU A 621 -15.86 2.43 12.45
C GLU A 621 -17.16 2.48 13.25
N THR A 622 -18.07 1.54 13.01
CA THR A 622 -19.31 1.43 13.79
C THR A 622 -18.99 1.05 15.24
N LEU A 623 -18.08 0.09 15.47
CA LEU A 623 -17.61 -0.23 16.81
C LEU A 623 -17.00 0.98 17.50
N ASP A 624 -16.16 1.75 16.79
CA ASP A 624 -15.48 2.92 17.35
C ASP A 624 -16.43 4.00 17.86
N LYS A 625 -17.51 4.27 17.13
CA LYS A 625 -18.56 5.21 17.57
C LYS A 625 -19.15 4.80 18.91
N PHE A 626 -19.58 3.54 19.03
CA PHE A 626 -20.15 3.04 20.28
C PHE A 626 -19.11 2.93 21.40
N ALA A 627 -17.86 2.61 21.08
CA ALA A 627 -16.79 2.59 22.07
C ALA A 627 -16.48 4.00 22.60
N ALA A 628 -16.49 5.01 21.73
CA ALA A 628 -16.27 6.40 22.09
C ALA A 628 -17.37 6.93 23.02
N ASP A 629 -18.63 6.62 22.76
CA ASP A 629 -19.75 7.02 23.62
C ASP A 629 -19.64 6.46 25.05
N VAL A 630 -19.11 5.23 25.18
CA VAL A 630 -19.05 4.52 26.45
C VAL A 630 -17.75 4.77 27.21
N ARG A 631 -16.62 4.97 26.50
CA ARG A 631 -15.26 4.96 27.07
C ARG A 631 -14.44 6.22 26.74
N GLY A 632 -14.93 7.08 25.86
CA GLY A 632 -14.25 8.30 25.41
C GLY A 632 -13.24 8.10 24.28
N HIS A 633 -13.02 6.88 23.78
CA HIS A 633 -12.13 6.61 22.65
C HIS A 633 -12.57 5.37 21.84
N GLY A 634 -12.13 5.29 20.58
CA GLY A 634 -12.33 4.12 19.71
C GLY A 634 -11.50 2.91 20.13
N LEU A 635 -11.83 1.73 19.58
CA LEU A 635 -11.10 0.48 19.79
C LEU A 635 -10.20 0.11 18.62
N SER A 636 -10.42 0.66 17.43
CA SER A 636 -9.63 0.32 16.25
C SER A 636 -8.16 0.68 16.39
N ASP A 637 -7.81 1.75 17.12
CA ASP A 637 -6.41 2.08 17.45
C ASP A 637 -5.74 1.06 18.39
N ILE A 638 -6.51 0.20 19.03
CA ILE A 638 -6.00 -0.94 19.81
C ILE A 638 -5.83 -2.17 18.91
N VAL A 639 -6.70 -2.33 17.90
CA VAL A 639 -6.61 -3.40 16.90
C VAL A 639 -5.47 -3.14 15.92
N TYR A 640 -5.35 -1.91 15.43
CA TYR A 640 -4.35 -1.41 14.47
C TYR A 640 -3.52 -0.29 15.10
N PRO A 641 -2.74 -0.56 16.16
CA PRO A 641 -1.99 0.47 16.86
C PRO A 641 -0.94 1.13 15.96
N THR A 642 -0.45 2.28 16.41
CA THR A 642 0.68 2.96 15.77
C THR A 642 1.89 2.02 15.71
N PRO A 643 2.76 2.14 14.68
CA PRO A 643 3.90 1.26 14.55
C PRO A 643 4.85 1.31 15.75
N ALA A 644 5.17 0.14 16.29
CA ALA A 644 6.13 -0.02 17.39
C ALA A 644 7.57 -0.16 16.87
N PHE A 645 8.51 0.52 17.53
CA PHE A 645 9.95 0.49 17.22
C PHE A 645 10.78 -0.27 18.27
N SER A 646 10.12 -0.86 19.28
CA SER A 646 10.72 -1.72 20.31
C SER A 646 9.85 -2.93 20.66
N ASP A 647 10.47 -3.98 21.20
CA ASP A 647 9.74 -5.17 21.68
C ASP A 647 8.85 -4.87 22.89
N ALA A 648 9.23 -3.88 23.71
CA ALA A 648 8.44 -3.42 24.84
C ALA A 648 7.11 -2.80 24.37
N GLU A 649 7.14 -1.93 23.37
CA GLU A 649 5.93 -1.35 22.77
C GLU A 649 5.04 -2.43 22.13
N ARG A 650 5.63 -3.38 21.38
CA ARG A 650 4.87 -4.50 20.79
C ARG A 650 4.19 -5.35 21.87
N THR A 651 4.88 -5.57 22.98
CA THR A 651 4.33 -6.32 24.13
C THR A 651 3.19 -5.55 24.77
N ALA A 652 3.35 -4.25 25.02
CA ALA A 652 2.30 -3.40 25.58
C ALA A 652 1.06 -3.31 24.66
N GLN A 653 1.25 -3.21 23.34
CA GLN A 653 0.16 -3.23 22.37
C GLN A 653 -0.63 -4.55 22.42
N ARG A 654 0.07 -5.68 22.48
CA ARG A 654 -0.56 -6.99 22.63
C ARG A 654 -1.33 -7.11 23.94
N GLU A 655 -0.72 -6.69 25.05
CA GLU A 655 -1.35 -6.71 26.37
C GLU A 655 -2.64 -5.87 26.39
N ARG A 656 -2.59 -4.65 25.81
CA ARG A 656 -3.75 -3.77 25.69
C ARG A 656 -4.89 -4.38 24.89
N LEU A 657 -4.61 -5.07 23.78
CA LEU A 657 -5.63 -5.78 23.00
C LEU A 657 -6.18 -7.01 23.74
N THR A 658 -5.33 -7.71 24.51
CA THR A 658 -5.76 -8.92 25.25
C THR A 658 -6.60 -8.63 26.49
N ASP A 659 -6.64 -7.37 26.96
CA ASP A 659 -7.59 -6.93 27.97
C ASP A 659 -9.02 -7.29 27.51
N THR A 660 -9.77 -7.96 28.39
CA THR A 660 -11.08 -8.52 28.06
C THR A 660 -12.09 -7.46 27.61
N ALA A 661 -12.01 -6.24 28.14
CA ALA A 661 -12.87 -5.15 27.71
C ALA A 661 -12.61 -4.73 26.26
N ASN A 662 -11.41 -4.99 25.72
CA ASN A 662 -11.02 -4.66 24.35
C ASN A 662 -11.15 -5.89 23.42
N ALA A 663 -10.66 -7.05 23.87
CA ALA A 663 -10.58 -8.27 23.08
C ALA A 663 -11.93 -8.71 22.52
N GLN A 664 -12.96 -8.78 23.36
CA GLN A 664 -14.29 -9.26 22.96
C GLN A 664 -14.91 -8.40 21.85
N PRO A 665 -15.18 -7.10 22.06
CA PRO A 665 -15.75 -6.25 21.01
C PRO A 665 -14.87 -6.18 19.75
N ALA A 666 -13.54 -6.20 19.88
CA ALA A 666 -12.63 -6.22 18.74
C ALA A 666 -12.79 -7.51 17.88
N ILE A 667 -12.85 -8.68 18.52
CA ILE A 667 -13.14 -9.96 17.82
C ILE A 667 -14.50 -9.88 17.14
N GLY A 668 -15.48 -9.27 17.80
CA GLY A 668 -16.82 -9.05 17.26
C GLY A 668 -16.80 -8.26 15.96
N ALA A 669 -16.17 -7.08 15.95
CA ALA A 669 -16.08 -6.23 14.78
C ALA A 669 -15.36 -6.90 13.60
N VAL A 670 -14.24 -7.58 13.85
CA VAL A 670 -13.52 -8.28 12.78
C VAL A 670 -14.32 -9.46 12.23
N SER A 671 -14.99 -10.21 13.10
CA SER A 671 -15.89 -11.30 12.67
C SER A 671 -17.09 -10.76 11.88
N ALA A 672 -17.63 -9.62 12.30
CA ALA A 672 -18.71 -8.94 11.60
C ALA A 672 -18.29 -8.46 10.21
N GLY A 673 -17.09 -7.88 10.07
CA GLY A 673 -16.53 -7.47 8.79
C GLY A 673 -16.37 -8.65 7.82
N TYR A 674 -15.78 -9.76 8.27
CA TYR A 674 -15.67 -10.98 7.45
C TYR A 674 -17.05 -11.53 7.04
N TYR A 675 -18.01 -11.56 7.97
CA TYR A 675 -19.37 -12.02 7.68
C TYR A 675 -20.05 -11.11 6.66
N ALA A 676 -19.92 -9.79 6.81
CA ALA A 676 -20.49 -8.80 5.90
C ALA A 676 -19.94 -8.94 4.47
N ILE A 677 -18.62 -9.17 4.31
CA ILE A 677 -18.01 -9.45 3.01
C ILE A 677 -18.66 -10.68 2.35
N LEU A 678 -18.71 -11.81 3.06
CA LEU A 678 -19.33 -13.04 2.52
C LEU A 678 -20.82 -12.85 2.21
N LYS A 679 -21.56 -12.22 3.12
CA LYS A 679 -23.00 -11.96 2.96
C LYS A 679 -23.28 -11.07 1.76
N SER A 680 -22.47 -10.03 1.55
CA SER A 680 -22.57 -9.15 0.37
C SER A 680 -22.35 -9.93 -0.93
N ASN A 681 -21.51 -10.99 -0.88
CA ASN A 681 -21.22 -11.90 -1.97
C ASN A 681 -22.25 -13.05 -2.11
N GLY A 682 -23.34 -13.04 -1.33
CA GLY A 682 -24.43 -14.01 -1.43
C GLY A 682 -24.35 -15.22 -0.48
N PHE A 683 -23.40 -15.25 0.46
CA PHE A 683 -23.33 -16.31 1.45
C PHE A 683 -24.52 -16.27 2.42
N THR A 684 -25.14 -17.44 2.64
CA THR A 684 -26.22 -17.63 3.62
C THR A 684 -25.99 -18.89 4.45
N PRO A 685 -25.92 -18.79 5.79
CA PRO A 685 -25.88 -19.96 6.66
C PRO A 685 -27.29 -20.50 6.97
N ASP A 686 -27.40 -21.82 7.15
CA ASP A 686 -28.62 -22.49 7.63
C ASP A 686 -28.62 -22.63 9.15
N PHE A 687 -27.41 -22.76 9.71
CA PHE A 687 -27.15 -22.83 11.13
C PHE A 687 -26.07 -21.82 11.54
N VAL A 688 -26.21 -21.27 12.74
CA VAL A 688 -25.15 -20.45 13.35
C VAL A 688 -24.88 -20.90 14.77
N ALA A 689 -23.61 -20.87 15.16
CA ALA A 689 -23.19 -21.13 16.53
C ALA A 689 -21.93 -20.32 16.85
N GLY A 690 -21.69 -20.09 18.13
CA GLY A 690 -20.51 -19.39 18.58
C GLY A 690 -19.91 -20.03 19.82
N HIS A 691 -18.62 -19.85 20.00
CA HIS A 691 -17.90 -20.33 21.19
C HIS A 691 -17.81 -19.19 22.21
N SER A 692 -18.39 -19.36 23.41
CA SER A 692 -18.36 -18.35 24.46
C SER A 692 -18.92 -16.99 23.98
N TYR A 693 -18.08 -15.95 23.93
CA TYR A 693 -18.39 -14.63 23.36
C TYR A 693 -18.96 -14.71 21.94
N GLY A 694 -18.46 -15.63 21.10
CA GLY A 694 -18.91 -15.77 19.73
C GLY A 694 -20.41 -16.07 19.60
N GLU A 695 -21.08 -16.50 20.68
CA GLU A 695 -22.54 -16.69 20.70
C GLU A 695 -23.31 -15.37 20.52
N VAL A 696 -22.77 -14.25 21.01
CA VAL A 696 -23.32 -12.90 20.75
C VAL A 696 -23.23 -12.57 19.26
N THR A 697 -22.09 -12.85 18.64
CA THR A 697 -21.88 -12.69 17.19
C THR A 697 -22.77 -13.64 16.38
N ALA A 698 -22.98 -14.87 16.84
CA ALA A 698 -23.87 -15.83 16.19
C ALA A 698 -25.33 -15.36 16.19
N LEU A 699 -25.82 -14.82 17.30
CA LEU A 699 -27.17 -14.23 17.38
C LEU A 699 -27.33 -13.02 16.46
N TRP A 700 -26.33 -12.14 16.40
CA TRP A 700 -26.30 -11.03 15.44
C TRP A 700 -26.33 -11.54 13.99
N ALA A 701 -25.46 -12.49 13.65
CA ALA A 701 -25.43 -13.09 12.32
C ALA A 701 -26.75 -13.83 11.97
N ALA A 702 -27.49 -14.31 12.97
CA ALA A 702 -28.84 -14.88 12.82
C ALA A 702 -29.95 -13.83 12.66
N GLY A 703 -29.63 -12.54 12.80
CA GLY A 703 -30.59 -11.43 12.76
C GLY A 703 -31.34 -11.16 14.06
N ALA A 704 -30.95 -11.76 15.19
CA ALA A 704 -31.57 -11.46 16.48
C ALA A 704 -31.16 -10.10 17.05
N LEU A 705 -30.02 -9.55 16.61
CA LEU A 705 -29.52 -8.24 16.99
C LEU A 705 -29.29 -7.41 15.72
N CYS A 706 -29.64 -6.12 15.77
CA CYS A 706 -29.17 -5.17 14.78
C CYS A 706 -27.68 -4.82 15.02
N ASP A 707 -27.01 -4.19 14.06
CA ASP A 707 -25.58 -3.85 14.16
C ASP A 707 -25.28 -3.02 15.41
N ALA A 708 -26.09 -1.98 15.68
CA ALA A 708 -25.93 -1.12 16.84
C ALA A 708 -25.99 -1.88 18.17
N ASP A 709 -26.99 -2.75 18.32
CA ASP A 709 -27.20 -3.51 19.55
C ASP A 709 -26.19 -4.65 19.72
N PHE A 710 -25.67 -5.21 18.62
CA PHE A 710 -24.55 -6.13 18.65
C PHE A 710 -23.29 -5.48 19.26
N TYR A 711 -22.91 -4.28 18.80
CA TYR A 711 -21.76 -3.59 19.36
C TYR A 711 -21.97 -3.16 20.82
N ARG A 712 -23.17 -2.68 21.17
CA ARG A 712 -23.52 -2.36 22.57
C ARG A 712 -23.41 -3.58 23.48
N ALA A 713 -24.01 -4.71 23.08
CA ALA A 713 -23.92 -5.96 23.84
C ALA A 713 -22.47 -6.43 23.96
N SER A 714 -21.68 -6.31 22.90
CA SER A 714 -20.27 -6.73 22.89
C SER A 714 -19.40 -5.88 23.82
N LEU A 715 -19.57 -4.56 23.79
CA LEU A 715 -18.89 -3.62 24.69
C LEU A 715 -19.31 -3.85 26.14
N ALA A 716 -20.61 -3.98 26.41
CA ALA A 716 -21.15 -4.21 27.74
C ALA A 716 -20.63 -5.51 28.37
N ARG A 717 -20.63 -6.61 27.59
CA ARG A 717 -20.13 -7.91 28.04
C ARG A 717 -18.63 -7.86 28.41
N GLY A 718 -17.82 -7.26 27.54
CA GLY A 718 -16.38 -7.12 27.76
C GLY A 718 -16.08 -6.30 29.02
N MET A 719 -16.77 -5.17 29.22
CA MET A 719 -16.61 -4.33 30.41
C MET A 719 -17.08 -5.01 31.69
N ALA A 720 -18.24 -5.67 31.66
CA ALA A 720 -18.78 -6.39 32.81
C ALA A 720 -17.82 -7.51 33.25
N ALA A 721 -17.28 -8.26 32.29
CA ALA A 721 -16.29 -9.29 32.55
C ALA A 721 -14.99 -8.72 33.14
N ALA A 722 -14.46 -7.64 32.56
CA ALA A 722 -13.25 -6.98 33.08
C ALA A 722 -13.46 -6.38 34.49
N SER A 723 -14.64 -5.80 34.76
CA SER A 723 -15.00 -5.27 36.08
C SER A 723 -15.07 -6.36 37.15
N ALA A 724 -15.65 -7.53 36.82
CA ALA A 724 -15.71 -8.66 37.76
C ALA A 724 -14.30 -9.15 38.15
N VAL A 725 -13.35 -9.16 37.22
CA VAL A 725 -11.94 -9.50 37.52
C VAL A 725 -11.34 -8.55 38.55
N ALA A 726 -11.58 -7.24 38.38
CA ALA A 726 -11.05 -6.23 39.30
C ALA A 726 -11.65 -6.32 40.71
N GLN A 727 -12.85 -6.89 40.86
CA GLN A 727 -13.55 -7.02 42.16
C GLN A 727 -13.08 -8.23 42.99
N ASN A 728 -12.41 -9.22 42.39
CA ASN A 728 -12.04 -10.47 43.07
C ASN A 728 -10.73 -10.38 43.90
N GLU A 729 -10.49 -9.25 44.59
CA GLU A 729 -9.39 -9.03 45.55
C GLU A 729 -7.98 -9.48 45.08
N GLY A 730 -7.71 -9.50 43.77
CA GLY A 730 -6.43 -9.88 43.17
C GLY A 730 -6.35 -11.30 42.60
N ASP A 731 -7.38 -12.15 42.74
CA ASP A 731 -7.47 -13.44 42.04
C ASP A 731 -8.69 -13.49 41.11
N GLY A 732 -8.50 -13.16 39.83
CA GLY A 732 -9.52 -13.32 38.78
C GLY A 732 -9.83 -14.79 38.42
N GLY A 733 -9.11 -15.73 39.03
CA GLY A 733 -9.10 -17.15 38.64
C GLY A 733 -8.23 -17.41 37.41
N ALA A 734 -7.89 -18.68 37.22
CA ALA A 734 -7.13 -19.16 36.06
C ALA A 734 -7.91 -20.22 35.29
N MET A 735 -7.52 -20.45 34.03
CA MET A 735 -8.08 -21.51 33.19
C MET A 735 -6.99 -22.46 32.70
N LEU A 736 -7.30 -23.75 32.65
CA LEU A 736 -6.41 -24.83 32.24
C LEU A 736 -7.05 -25.65 31.13
N ALA A 737 -6.48 -25.60 29.93
CA ALA A 737 -6.83 -26.56 28.88
C ALA A 737 -6.10 -27.88 29.15
N ALA A 738 -6.82 -29.00 29.14
CA ALA A 738 -6.27 -30.33 29.41
C ALA A 738 -6.79 -31.36 28.41
N ALA A 739 -5.90 -32.27 28.01
CA ALA A 739 -6.22 -33.38 27.12
C ALA A 739 -6.92 -34.52 27.89
N LEU A 740 -8.18 -34.29 28.27
CA LEU A 740 -9.01 -35.21 29.05
C LEU A 740 -10.39 -35.38 28.39
N THR A 741 -11.01 -36.53 28.63
CA THR A 741 -12.45 -36.72 28.35
C THR A 741 -13.27 -36.10 29.48
N VAL A 742 -14.56 -35.83 29.22
CA VAL A 742 -15.49 -35.32 30.25
C VAL A 742 -15.58 -36.30 31.43
N GLU A 743 -15.66 -37.61 31.18
CA GLU A 743 -15.77 -38.61 32.25
C GLU A 743 -14.49 -38.70 33.11
N ALA A 744 -13.33 -38.53 32.50
CA ALA A 744 -12.06 -38.47 33.22
C ALA A 744 -11.96 -37.17 34.05
N CYS A 745 -12.43 -36.07 33.47
CA CYS A 745 -12.53 -34.77 34.13
C CYS A 745 -13.46 -34.82 35.35
N GLU A 746 -14.65 -35.39 35.23
CA GLU A 746 -15.61 -35.51 36.34
C GLU A 746 -15.01 -36.30 37.52
N LYS A 747 -14.32 -37.41 37.26
CA LYS A 747 -13.61 -38.19 38.29
C LYS A 747 -12.51 -37.38 38.97
N LEU A 748 -11.80 -36.55 38.21
CA LEU A 748 -10.75 -35.67 38.70
C LEU A 748 -11.32 -34.56 39.60
N LEU A 749 -12.44 -33.95 39.19
CA LEU A 749 -13.09 -32.85 39.89
C LEU A 749 -13.69 -33.25 41.25
N VAL A 750 -13.95 -34.54 41.49
CA VAL A 750 -14.30 -35.03 42.86
C VAL A 750 -13.23 -34.65 43.89
N ARG A 751 -11.94 -34.56 43.47
CA ARG A 751 -10.81 -34.15 44.34
C ARG A 751 -10.57 -32.64 44.36
N TYR A 752 -11.18 -31.91 43.43
CA TYR A 752 -11.07 -30.46 43.26
C TYR A 752 -12.47 -29.83 43.13
N PRO A 753 -13.30 -29.84 44.18
CA PRO A 753 -14.69 -29.38 44.10
C PRO A 753 -14.83 -27.88 43.78
N ASP A 754 -13.73 -27.13 43.94
CA ASP A 754 -13.64 -25.68 43.70
C ASP A 754 -13.26 -25.34 42.24
N ILE A 755 -12.98 -26.36 41.42
CA ILE A 755 -12.68 -26.24 39.99
C ILE A 755 -13.90 -26.73 39.21
N VAL A 756 -14.30 -25.97 38.19
CA VAL A 756 -15.42 -26.31 37.33
C VAL A 756 -14.94 -26.62 35.91
N LEU A 757 -15.70 -27.48 35.22
CA LEU A 757 -15.56 -27.67 33.78
C LEU A 757 -16.11 -26.42 33.09
N ALA A 758 -15.23 -25.55 32.60
CA ALA A 758 -15.60 -24.30 31.92
C ALA A 758 -15.95 -24.55 30.44
N ASN A 759 -15.25 -25.48 29.77
CA ASN A 759 -15.51 -25.80 28.37
C ASN A 759 -15.36 -27.31 28.08
N ASP A 760 -16.37 -27.90 27.44
CA ASP A 760 -16.29 -29.18 26.73
C ASP A 760 -16.05 -28.88 25.24
N ASN A 761 -14.77 -28.84 24.84
CA ASN A 761 -14.35 -28.37 23.52
C ASN A 761 -14.27 -29.49 22.49
N SER A 762 -13.77 -30.68 22.85
CA SER A 762 -13.68 -31.83 21.97
C SER A 762 -13.59 -33.13 22.79
N PRO A 763 -13.73 -34.32 22.18
CA PRO A 763 -13.66 -35.60 22.91
C PRO A 763 -12.37 -35.79 23.72
N ALA A 764 -11.29 -35.11 23.32
CA ALA A 764 -9.99 -35.16 23.97
C ALA A 764 -9.52 -33.81 24.52
N GLN A 765 -10.39 -32.80 24.65
CA GLN A 765 -10.02 -31.49 25.19
C GLN A 765 -11.14 -30.88 26.03
N VAL A 766 -10.81 -30.59 27.28
CA VAL A 766 -11.62 -29.81 28.20
C VAL A 766 -10.86 -28.58 28.68
N VAL A 767 -11.59 -27.56 29.14
CA VAL A 767 -11.01 -26.42 29.85
C VAL A 767 -11.62 -26.35 31.24
N LEU A 768 -10.76 -26.27 32.24
CA LEU A 768 -11.09 -26.20 33.65
C LEU A 768 -10.84 -24.79 34.17
N GLY A 769 -11.73 -24.27 35.01
CA GLY A 769 -11.58 -22.94 35.60
C GLY A 769 -11.78 -22.96 37.11
N GLY A 770 -11.02 -22.13 37.83
CA GLY A 770 -11.11 -22.01 39.28
C GLY A 770 -10.06 -21.05 39.84
N ALA A 771 -9.89 -21.05 41.17
CA ALA A 771 -8.89 -20.21 41.84
C ALA A 771 -7.48 -20.47 41.30
N THR A 772 -6.69 -19.41 41.14
CA THR A 772 -5.39 -19.49 40.45
C THR A 772 -4.45 -20.51 41.09
N ALA A 773 -4.37 -20.54 42.42
CA ALA A 773 -3.54 -21.51 43.14
C ALA A 773 -4.00 -22.97 42.94
N ARG A 774 -5.32 -23.21 42.85
CA ARG A 774 -5.89 -24.55 42.67
C ARG A 774 -5.67 -25.07 41.26
N ILE A 775 -5.78 -24.19 40.26
CA ILE A 775 -5.47 -24.50 38.86
C ILE A 775 -3.99 -24.84 38.67
N HIS A 776 -3.09 -24.10 39.31
CA HIS A 776 -1.65 -24.44 39.28
C HIS A 776 -1.35 -25.79 39.94
N ALA A 777 -1.95 -26.09 41.09
CA ALA A 777 -1.81 -27.39 41.73
C ALA A 777 -2.32 -28.53 40.83
N LEU A 778 -3.46 -28.33 40.16
CA LEU A 778 -3.98 -29.28 39.20
C LEU A 778 -3.08 -29.45 37.97
N TYR A 779 -2.53 -28.36 37.45
CA TYR A 779 -1.58 -28.39 36.34
C TYR A 779 -0.34 -29.22 36.70
N ASP A 780 0.22 -29.04 37.89
CA ASP A 780 1.37 -29.82 38.34
C ASP A 780 1.04 -31.31 38.50
N GLU A 781 -0.15 -31.64 39.02
CA GLU A 781 -0.62 -33.03 39.13
C GLU A 781 -0.80 -33.68 37.74
N LEU A 782 -1.49 -32.99 36.81
CA LEU A 782 -1.72 -33.49 35.46
C LEU A 782 -0.40 -33.66 34.69
N LYS A 783 0.53 -32.71 34.85
CA LYS A 783 1.87 -32.79 34.25
C LYS A 783 2.68 -33.95 34.83
N ALA A 784 2.58 -34.21 36.13
CA ALA A 784 3.22 -35.38 36.76
C ALA A 784 2.60 -36.70 36.27
N GLY A 785 1.32 -36.69 35.89
CA GLY A 785 0.60 -37.80 35.27
C GLY A 785 0.75 -37.91 33.75
N ASP A 786 1.67 -37.16 33.13
CA ASP A 786 1.92 -37.13 31.68
C ASP A 786 0.69 -36.75 30.82
N VAL A 787 -0.25 -35.98 31.40
CA VAL A 787 -1.40 -35.42 30.68
C VAL A 787 -0.99 -34.10 30.04
N GLN A 788 -1.18 -33.99 28.72
CA GLN A 788 -0.98 -32.72 28.01
C GLN A 788 -1.94 -31.66 28.52
N CYS A 789 -1.40 -30.58 29.09
CA CYS A 789 -2.20 -29.48 29.60
C CYS A 789 -1.44 -28.15 29.51
N ARG A 790 -2.18 -27.03 29.47
CA ARG A 790 -1.64 -25.68 29.36
C ARG A 790 -2.53 -24.66 30.06
N ILE A 791 -1.94 -23.82 30.89
CA ILE A 791 -2.63 -22.65 31.44
C ILE A 791 -2.91 -21.66 30.32
N LEU A 792 -4.14 -21.16 30.27
CA LEU A 792 -4.57 -20.22 29.25
C LEU A 792 -4.20 -18.79 29.67
N PRO A 793 -3.65 -17.97 28.75
CA PRO A 793 -3.26 -16.59 29.03
C PRO A 793 -4.52 -15.69 28.99
N VAL A 794 -5.40 -15.87 29.96
CA VAL A 794 -6.66 -15.14 30.11
C VAL A 794 -6.66 -14.38 31.43
N SER A 795 -7.39 -13.27 31.48
CA SER A 795 -7.46 -12.42 32.68
C SER A 795 -8.33 -12.99 33.81
N ALA A 796 -9.09 -14.06 33.54
CA ALA A 796 -10.10 -14.59 34.46
C ALA A 796 -10.38 -16.07 34.21
N ALA A 797 -10.95 -16.73 35.23
CA ALA A 797 -11.64 -18.02 35.07
C ALA A 797 -13.04 -17.81 34.46
N PHE A 798 -13.13 -17.60 33.14
CA PHE A 798 -14.40 -17.48 32.42
C PHE A 798 -15.28 -18.72 32.54
N HIS A 799 -16.61 -18.55 32.47
CA HIS A 799 -17.59 -19.64 32.60
C HIS A 799 -17.55 -20.34 33.96
N THR A 800 -17.23 -19.57 35.00
CA THR A 800 -17.18 -20.03 36.40
C THR A 800 -17.80 -18.97 37.32
N PRO A 801 -18.05 -19.28 38.61
CA PRO A 801 -18.53 -18.30 39.58
C PRO A 801 -17.65 -17.04 39.75
N PHE A 802 -16.39 -17.05 39.29
CA PHE A 802 -15.53 -15.85 39.28
C PHE A 802 -16.11 -14.70 38.43
N LEU A 803 -17.00 -15.01 37.49
CA LEU A 803 -17.69 -14.03 36.63
C LEU A 803 -19.09 -13.67 37.15
N GLN A 804 -19.52 -14.17 38.31
CA GLN A 804 -20.87 -13.93 38.86
C GLN A 804 -21.20 -12.44 39.00
N ALA A 805 -20.22 -11.61 39.38
CA ALA A 805 -20.38 -10.17 39.51
C ALA A 805 -20.62 -9.46 38.15
N ALA A 806 -20.28 -10.10 37.03
CA ALA A 806 -20.51 -9.55 35.69
C ALA A 806 -21.96 -9.75 35.19
N CYS A 807 -22.68 -10.76 35.70
CA CYS A 807 -24.00 -11.13 35.18
C CYS A 807 -25.03 -10.01 35.33
N ALA A 808 -25.13 -9.38 36.50
CA ALA A 808 -26.13 -8.35 36.75
C ALA A 808 -25.89 -7.06 35.93
N PRO A 809 -24.67 -6.48 35.88
CA PRO A 809 -24.38 -5.34 35.01
C PRO A 809 -24.60 -5.62 33.52
N PHE A 810 -24.26 -6.84 33.07
CA PHE A 810 -24.50 -7.21 31.67
C PHE A 810 -25.99 -7.36 31.38
N LEU A 811 -26.76 -8.01 32.25
CA LEU A 811 -28.22 -8.11 32.12
C LEU A 811 -28.89 -6.73 32.07
N GLU A 812 -28.48 -5.82 32.94
CA GLU A 812 -28.98 -4.44 32.94
C GLU A 812 -28.75 -3.77 31.59
N SER A 813 -27.55 -3.91 31.02
CA SER A 813 -27.24 -3.38 29.69
C SER A 813 -28.11 -4.02 28.59
N LEU A 814 -28.28 -5.35 28.63
CA LEU A 814 -29.09 -6.09 27.67
C LEU A 814 -30.58 -5.79 27.78
N SER A 815 -31.09 -5.38 28.95
CA SER A 815 -32.51 -5.07 29.17
C SER A 815 -33.02 -3.92 28.29
N SER A 816 -32.12 -3.07 27.81
CA SER A 816 -32.40 -1.98 26.88
C SER A 816 -32.37 -2.39 25.40
N ILE A 817 -31.93 -3.62 25.10
CA ILE A 817 -31.77 -4.15 23.75
C ILE A 817 -33.00 -4.95 23.34
N ARG A 818 -33.44 -4.75 22.10
CA ARG A 818 -34.51 -5.54 21.49
C ARG A 818 -33.91 -6.73 20.74
N PHE A 819 -34.41 -7.93 21.04
CA PHE A 819 -34.08 -9.15 20.31
C PHE A 819 -35.18 -9.53 19.33
N ASP A 820 -34.84 -9.67 18.05
CA ASP A 820 -35.75 -10.11 16.98
C ASP A 820 -35.62 -11.63 16.71
N THR A 821 -36.60 -12.19 15.98
CA THR A 821 -36.59 -13.61 15.60
C THR A 821 -35.49 -13.91 14.60
N THR A 822 -34.83 -15.06 14.73
CA THR A 822 -33.71 -15.44 13.86
C THR A 822 -34.17 -15.90 12.46
N HIS A 823 -33.43 -15.56 11.42
CA HIS A 823 -33.71 -16.01 10.04
C HIS A 823 -33.10 -17.38 9.70
N CYS A 824 -32.17 -17.87 10.54
CA CYS A 824 -31.58 -19.20 10.48
C CYS A 824 -31.56 -19.84 11.88
N THR A 825 -31.21 -21.12 11.99
CA THR A 825 -31.23 -21.82 13.29
C THR A 825 -29.98 -21.48 14.09
N ALA A 826 -30.13 -20.65 15.13
CA ALA A 826 -29.05 -20.35 16.07
C ALA A 826 -28.97 -21.40 17.18
N PHE A 827 -27.76 -21.87 17.51
CA PHE A 827 -27.51 -22.79 18.63
C PHE A 827 -26.84 -22.09 19.80
N SER A 828 -27.27 -22.44 21.01
CA SER A 828 -26.61 -22.00 22.24
C SER A 828 -25.57 -23.02 22.68
N SER A 829 -24.36 -22.54 22.96
CA SER A 829 -23.28 -23.38 23.49
C SER A 829 -23.47 -23.73 24.96
N ALA A 830 -24.32 -22.99 25.69
CA ALA A 830 -24.64 -23.30 27.08
C ALA A 830 -25.64 -24.46 27.21
N SER A 831 -26.63 -24.54 26.32
CA SER A 831 -27.66 -25.61 26.34
C SER A 831 -27.35 -26.78 25.40
N ALA A 832 -26.44 -26.59 24.43
CA ALA A 832 -26.22 -27.48 23.29
C ALA A 832 -27.50 -27.73 22.45
N ALA A 833 -28.42 -26.76 22.45
CA ALA A 833 -29.70 -26.81 21.75
C ALA A 833 -29.96 -25.52 20.98
N PRO A 834 -30.91 -25.52 20.02
CA PRO A 834 -31.34 -24.29 19.37
C PRO A 834 -31.86 -23.26 20.37
N TRP A 835 -31.61 -21.98 20.09
CA TRP A 835 -32.27 -20.88 20.78
C TRP A 835 -33.80 -20.98 20.59
N PRO A 836 -34.61 -20.71 21.63
CA PRO A 836 -36.06 -20.75 21.53
C PRO A 836 -36.57 -19.65 20.60
N ALA A 837 -37.72 -19.88 19.96
CA ALA A 837 -38.35 -18.86 19.11
C ALA A 837 -38.84 -17.63 19.90
N ASP A 838 -39.12 -17.80 21.19
CA ASP A 838 -39.44 -16.71 22.10
C ASP A 838 -38.16 -15.99 22.55
N THR A 839 -38.02 -14.73 22.14
CA THR A 839 -36.83 -13.92 22.40
C THR A 839 -36.81 -13.29 23.78
N ALA A 840 -37.89 -13.40 24.57
CA ALA A 840 -38.02 -12.75 25.88
C ALA A 840 -36.94 -13.18 26.88
N THR A 841 -36.41 -14.40 26.76
CA THR A 841 -35.40 -14.96 27.67
C THR A 841 -33.96 -14.75 27.21
N TYR A 842 -33.73 -14.12 26.05
CA TYR A 842 -32.41 -14.01 25.44
C TYR A 842 -31.44 -13.22 26.32
N ALA A 843 -31.88 -12.07 26.85
CA ALA A 843 -31.07 -11.23 27.72
C ALA A 843 -30.61 -11.98 28.98
N GLU A 844 -31.56 -12.62 29.69
CA GLU A 844 -31.27 -13.40 30.89
C GLU A 844 -30.34 -14.58 30.59
N THR A 845 -30.59 -15.29 29.50
CA THR A 845 -29.77 -16.44 29.09
C THR A 845 -28.34 -16.01 28.75
N LEU A 846 -28.15 -14.92 28.00
CA LEU A 846 -26.81 -14.39 27.67
C LEU A 846 -26.06 -13.91 28.91
N ALA A 847 -26.75 -13.31 29.88
CA ALA A 847 -26.13 -12.92 31.15
C ALA A 847 -25.71 -14.13 31.98
N GLN A 848 -26.57 -15.15 32.08
CA GLN A 848 -26.24 -16.41 32.78
C GLN A 848 -25.14 -17.21 32.05
N GLN A 849 -25.06 -17.12 30.72
CA GLN A 849 -24.04 -17.79 29.92
C GLN A 849 -22.60 -17.42 30.34
N MET A 850 -22.39 -16.27 30.98
CA MET A 850 -21.07 -15.86 31.51
C MET A 850 -20.51 -16.79 32.60
N ILE A 851 -21.38 -17.51 33.31
CA ILE A 851 -21.03 -18.41 34.41
C ILE A 851 -21.38 -19.88 34.11
N MET A 852 -21.97 -20.16 32.95
CA MET A 852 -22.34 -21.50 32.52
C MET A 852 -21.26 -22.12 31.62
N PRO A 853 -21.06 -23.44 31.67
CA PRO A 853 -20.07 -24.12 30.84
C PRO A 853 -20.38 -24.01 29.34
N VAL A 854 -19.35 -23.91 28.52
CA VAL A 854 -19.44 -23.96 27.05
C VAL A 854 -19.41 -25.41 26.60
N ARG A 855 -20.57 -25.96 26.22
CA ARG A 855 -20.77 -27.34 25.74
C ARG A 855 -20.58 -27.43 24.22
N PHE A 856 -19.39 -27.04 23.75
CA PHE A 856 -19.10 -26.89 22.32
C PHE A 856 -19.15 -28.23 21.56
N ARG A 857 -18.56 -29.30 22.11
CA ARG A 857 -18.61 -30.65 21.52
C ARG A 857 -20.05 -31.08 21.26
N GLU A 858 -20.90 -31.02 22.28
CA GLU A 858 -22.31 -31.40 22.18
C GLU A 858 -23.07 -30.51 21.18
N THR A 859 -22.77 -29.21 21.14
CA THR A 859 -23.37 -28.27 20.18
C THR A 859 -23.06 -28.66 18.74
N ILE A 860 -21.80 -28.99 18.43
CA ILE A 860 -21.39 -29.43 17.08
C ILE A 860 -22.03 -30.78 16.74
N GLU A 861 -22.14 -31.70 17.69
CA GLU A 861 -22.82 -32.98 17.49
C GLU A 861 -24.31 -32.80 17.19
N ALA A 862 -24.98 -31.89 17.91
CA ALA A 862 -26.39 -31.55 17.67
C ALA A 862 -26.58 -30.89 16.29
N LEU A 863 -25.71 -29.96 15.90
CA LEU A 863 -25.68 -29.37 14.56
C LEU A 863 -25.52 -30.43 13.47
N TYR A 864 -24.58 -31.36 13.66
CA TYR A 864 -24.34 -32.45 12.72
C TYR A 864 -25.56 -33.39 12.60
N GLN A 865 -26.20 -33.73 13.72
CA GLN A 865 -27.43 -34.53 13.72
C GLN A 865 -28.57 -33.87 12.96
N ARG A 866 -28.64 -32.52 12.97
CA ARG A 866 -29.63 -31.74 12.20
C ARG A 866 -29.26 -31.51 10.74
N GLY A 867 -28.13 -32.03 10.28
CA GLY A 867 -27.74 -31.97 8.87
C GLY A 867 -26.58 -31.03 8.55
N GLY A 868 -26.00 -30.31 9.52
CA GLY A 868 -24.81 -29.49 9.29
C GLY A 868 -23.64 -30.32 8.75
N ARG A 869 -23.05 -29.92 7.62
CA ARG A 869 -21.93 -30.64 6.97
C ARG A 869 -20.80 -29.73 6.54
N LEU A 870 -21.09 -28.48 6.16
CA LEU A 870 -20.09 -27.48 5.78
C LEU A 870 -20.00 -26.44 6.89
N PHE A 871 -18.92 -26.45 7.66
CA PHE A 871 -18.68 -25.50 8.74
C PHE A 871 -17.73 -24.41 8.26
N VAL A 872 -18.19 -23.17 8.34
CA VAL A 872 -17.45 -21.97 7.94
C VAL A 872 -17.12 -21.18 9.20
N GLU A 873 -15.85 -21.12 9.56
CA GLU A 873 -15.39 -20.34 10.71
C GLU A 873 -15.09 -18.90 10.27
N ILE A 874 -15.81 -17.96 10.88
CA ILE A 874 -15.83 -16.54 10.53
C ILE A 874 -15.33 -15.73 11.72
N GLY A 875 -14.07 -15.30 11.64
CA GLY A 875 -13.42 -14.52 12.68
C GLY A 875 -11.94 -14.35 12.43
N PRO A 876 -11.20 -13.74 13.37
CA PRO A 876 -9.82 -13.34 13.13
C PRO A 876 -8.85 -14.51 13.02
N LYS A 877 -9.13 -15.67 13.63
CA LYS A 877 -8.19 -16.81 13.65
C LYS A 877 -8.90 -18.15 13.72
N GLY A 878 -8.40 -19.13 12.96
CA GLY A 878 -8.94 -20.48 12.80
C GLY A 878 -8.70 -21.38 14.01
N VAL A 879 -9.44 -21.15 15.09
CA VAL A 879 -9.34 -21.91 16.35
C VAL A 879 -10.38 -23.02 16.38
N LEU A 880 -11.62 -22.73 15.99
CA LEU A 880 -12.76 -23.64 16.06
C LEU A 880 -12.65 -24.77 15.04
N GLY A 881 -12.08 -24.53 13.86
CA GLY A 881 -11.92 -25.56 12.84
C GLY A 881 -11.20 -26.81 13.36
N LYS A 882 -10.15 -26.64 14.17
CA LYS A 882 -9.42 -27.76 14.78
C LYS A 882 -10.27 -28.55 15.77
N LEU A 883 -11.12 -27.88 16.55
CA LEU A 883 -12.04 -28.52 17.48
C LEU A 883 -13.11 -29.32 16.73
N VAL A 884 -13.72 -28.72 15.70
CA VAL A 884 -14.74 -29.40 14.88
C VAL A 884 -14.16 -30.63 14.18
N ALA A 885 -12.94 -30.53 13.65
CA ALA A 885 -12.25 -31.67 13.02
C ALA A 885 -12.08 -32.85 13.98
N ASP A 886 -11.74 -32.56 15.24
CA ASP A 886 -11.57 -33.58 16.28
C ASP A 886 -12.92 -34.16 16.73
N ILE A 887 -13.93 -33.31 16.96
CA ILE A 887 -15.29 -33.74 17.30
C ILE A 887 -15.84 -34.68 16.21
N LEU A 888 -15.76 -34.26 14.94
CA LEU A 888 -16.35 -34.99 13.81
C LEU A 888 -15.37 -35.98 13.15
N LYS A 889 -14.30 -36.37 13.84
CA LYS A 889 -13.29 -37.29 13.32
C LYS A 889 -13.94 -38.58 12.80
N GLY A 890 -13.61 -38.95 11.57
CA GLY A 890 -14.17 -40.14 10.89
C GLY A 890 -15.60 -39.98 10.36
N ARG A 891 -16.23 -38.82 10.53
CA ARG A 891 -17.55 -38.47 9.97
C ARG A 891 -17.37 -37.54 8.75
N GLU A 892 -18.26 -37.62 7.77
CA GLU A 892 -18.19 -36.76 6.57
C GLU A 892 -18.52 -35.30 6.92
N HIS A 893 -17.56 -34.39 6.75
CA HIS A 893 -17.76 -32.96 6.96
C HIS A 893 -16.70 -32.15 6.18
N THR A 894 -16.90 -30.83 6.09
CA THR A 894 -15.96 -29.89 5.48
C THR A 894 -15.82 -28.66 6.37
N LEU A 895 -14.59 -28.17 6.52
CA LEU A 895 -14.23 -27.08 7.43
C LEU A 895 -13.49 -26.00 6.66
N ILE A 896 -13.99 -24.77 6.67
CA ILE A 896 -13.36 -23.64 5.99
C ILE A 896 -13.25 -22.48 6.98
N SER A 897 -12.04 -22.12 7.37
CA SER A 897 -11.78 -20.91 8.15
C SER A 897 -11.41 -19.77 7.21
N LEU A 898 -12.03 -18.60 7.37
CA LEU A 898 -11.71 -17.42 6.55
C LEU A 898 -10.33 -16.86 6.84
N ASN A 899 -9.89 -17.04 8.08
CA ASN A 899 -8.54 -16.76 8.51
C ASN A 899 -8.02 -17.96 9.30
N THR A 900 -7.02 -18.66 8.78
CA THR A 900 -6.52 -19.92 9.35
C THR A 900 -5.52 -19.71 10.49
N GLY A 901 -4.91 -18.53 10.58
CA GLY A 901 -3.84 -18.24 11.54
C GLY A 901 -3.48 -16.76 11.61
N ASP A 902 -2.71 -16.40 12.64
CA ASP A 902 -2.12 -15.07 12.82
C ASP A 902 -0.84 -14.84 12.00
N SER A 903 -0.51 -15.79 11.11
CA SER A 903 0.63 -15.72 10.21
C SER A 903 0.17 -15.85 8.75
N GLY A 904 0.65 -14.92 7.91
CA GLY A 904 0.30 -14.84 6.49
C GLY A 904 -0.51 -13.60 6.13
N ASP A 905 -0.76 -13.41 4.84
CA ASP A 905 -1.57 -12.30 4.32
C ASP A 905 -3.07 -12.64 4.44
N ASP A 906 -3.82 -11.81 5.17
CA ASP A 906 -5.26 -12.01 5.40
C ASP A 906 -6.08 -12.03 4.09
N ARG A 907 -5.63 -11.32 3.03
CA ARG A 907 -6.27 -11.33 1.70
C ARG A 907 -6.16 -12.69 1.05
N LEU A 908 -4.96 -13.30 1.10
CA LEU A 908 -4.72 -14.62 0.53
C LEU A 908 -5.52 -15.70 1.27
N GLN A 909 -5.64 -15.59 2.58
CA GLN A 909 -6.44 -16.52 3.38
C GLN A 909 -7.93 -16.40 3.04
N LEU A 910 -8.46 -15.17 2.94
CA LEU A 910 -9.84 -14.92 2.54
C LEU A 910 -10.14 -15.43 1.12
N ALA A 911 -9.29 -15.10 0.15
CA ALA A 911 -9.46 -15.53 -1.24
C ALA A 911 -9.44 -17.06 -1.38
N ARG A 912 -8.54 -17.74 -0.65
CA ARG A 912 -8.51 -19.22 -0.56
C ARG A 912 -9.79 -19.78 0.04
N ALA A 913 -10.32 -19.16 1.08
CA ALA A 913 -11.56 -19.60 1.69
C ALA A 913 -12.76 -19.42 0.74
N GLN A 914 -12.88 -18.28 0.04
CA GLN A 914 -13.92 -18.04 -0.97
C GLN A 914 -13.81 -19.01 -2.15
N ALA A 915 -12.61 -19.24 -2.66
CA ALA A 915 -12.34 -20.24 -3.71
C ALA A 915 -12.77 -21.65 -3.28
N ARG A 916 -12.46 -22.04 -2.03
CA ARG A 916 -12.87 -23.32 -1.47
C ARG A 916 -14.39 -23.40 -1.27
N LEU A 917 -15.06 -22.33 -0.84
CA LEU A 917 -16.53 -22.27 -0.74
C LEU A 917 -17.19 -22.54 -2.10
N LEU A 918 -16.72 -21.89 -3.17
CA LEU A 918 -17.20 -22.14 -4.55
C LEU A 918 -16.94 -23.57 -5.01
N ALA A 919 -15.76 -24.12 -4.70
CA ALA A 919 -15.41 -25.51 -5.00
C ALA A 919 -16.42 -26.48 -4.35
N GLU A 920 -16.75 -26.24 -3.08
CA GLU A 920 -17.68 -27.06 -2.30
C GLU A 920 -19.14 -26.92 -2.74
N GLY A 921 -19.48 -25.94 -3.58
CA GLY A 921 -20.83 -25.73 -4.10
C GLY A 921 -21.63 -24.62 -3.41
N VAL A 922 -20.98 -23.79 -2.58
CA VAL A 922 -21.60 -22.56 -2.08
C VAL A 922 -21.77 -21.59 -3.24
N LYS A 923 -22.96 -20.98 -3.35
CA LYS A 923 -23.23 -19.95 -4.36
C LYS A 923 -22.71 -18.61 -3.85
N LEU A 924 -21.74 -18.03 -4.56
CA LEU A 924 -21.30 -16.65 -4.39
C LEU A 924 -21.49 -15.91 -5.72
N ASN A 925 -21.84 -14.62 -5.66
CA ASN A 925 -22.09 -13.79 -6.83
C ASN A 925 -20.93 -12.84 -7.20
N ALA A 926 -19.97 -12.66 -6.29
CA ALA A 926 -18.71 -11.98 -6.53
C ALA A 926 -17.59 -12.62 -5.69
N LEU A 927 -16.34 -12.48 -6.13
CA LEU A 927 -15.15 -12.83 -5.36
C LEU A 927 -14.48 -11.55 -4.84
N ASP A 928 -14.20 -10.63 -5.76
CA ASP A 928 -13.74 -9.27 -5.45
C ASP A 928 -14.39 -8.29 -6.44
N ARG A 929 -15.21 -7.37 -5.93
CA ARG A 929 -15.95 -6.38 -6.73
C ARG A 929 -15.26 -5.02 -6.80
N TYR A 930 -14.18 -4.84 -6.03
CA TYR A 930 -13.55 -3.56 -5.81
C TYR A 930 -12.29 -3.37 -6.65
N VAL A 931 -11.68 -4.46 -7.12
CA VAL A 931 -10.52 -4.39 -8.02
C VAL A 931 -10.88 -3.72 -9.33
N ARG A 932 -10.14 -2.66 -9.65
CA ARG A 932 -10.11 -2.05 -10.97
C ARG A 932 -8.97 -2.68 -11.76
N PRO A 933 -9.25 -3.45 -12.83
CA PRO A 933 -8.20 -4.07 -13.63
C PRO A 933 -7.24 -3.04 -14.19
N ALA A 934 -5.94 -3.35 -14.18
CA ALA A 934 -4.96 -2.55 -14.90
C ALA A 934 -5.29 -2.49 -16.42
N PRO A 935 -5.14 -1.31 -17.07
CA PRO A 935 -5.41 -1.19 -18.50
C PRO A 935 -4.49 -2.07 -19.34
N GLU A 936 -5.01 -2.67 -20.42
CA GLU A 936 -4.20 -3.48 -21.33
C GLU A 936 -3.15 -2.62 -22.04
N GLN A 937 -1.88 -3.01 -21.93
CA GLN A 937 -0.85 -2.51 -22.83
C GLN A 937 -1.10 -3.08 -24.22
N GLY A 938 -1.33 -2.20 -25.20
CA GLY A 938 -1.57 -2.61 -26.58
C GLY A 938 -0.41 -3.41 -27.16
N ASP A 939 -0.74 -4.35 -28.05
CA ASP A 939 0.27 -5.16 -28.74
C ASP A 939 1.13 -4.26 -29.65
N LEU A 940 2.41 -4.11 -29.29
CA LEU A 940 3.38 -3.32 -30.06
C LEU A 940 4.06 -4.16 -31.16
N THR A 941 3.70 -5.43 -31.34
CA THR A 941 4.28 -6.27 -32.39
C THR A 941 4.06 -5.65 -33.77
N GLY A 942 5.15 -5.52 -34.53
CA GLY A 942 5.14 -4.92 -35.87
C GLY A 942 5.20 -3.38 -35.92
N ARG A 943 5.30 -2.68 -34.78
CA ARG A 943 5.52 -1.22 -34.74
C ARG A 943 7.00 -0.86 -34.59
N LEU A 944 7.38 0.34 -35.05
CA LEU A 944 8.70 0.89 -34.81
C LEU A 944 8.79 1.35 -33.35
N SER A 945 9.43 0.55 -32.48
CA SER A 945 9.62 0.89 -31.07
C SER A 945 11.05 1.32 -30.77
N CYS A 946 11.20 2.30 -29.91
CA CYS A 946 12.45 2.79 -29.34
C CYS A 946 12.40 2.60 -27.83
N ARG A 947 13.34 1.84 -27.27
CA ARG A 947 13.46 1.66 -25.83
C ARG A 947 14.08 2.89 -25.18
N LEU A 948 13.29 3.61 -24.38
CA LEU A 948 13.72 4.81 -23.65
C LEU A 948 13.89 4.51 -22.17
N ASN A 949 14.87 5.11 -21.52
CA ASN A 949 15.04 5.12 -20.06
C ASN A 949 15.24 6.56 -19.58
N GLY A 950 15.42 6.77 -18.28
CA GLY A 950 15.68 8.10 -17.72
C GLY A 950 17.02 8.72 -18.11
N GLY A 951 17.93 7.91 -18.66
CA GLY A 951 19.26 8.33 -19.12
C GLY A 951 19.26 8.92 -20.53
N PHE A 952 20.44 8.94 -21.15
CA PHE A 952 20.65 9.47 -22.49
C PHE A 952 20.11 8.49 -23.54
N TYR A 953 19.22 8.94 -24.44
CA TYR A 953 18.83 8.15 -25.60
C TYR A 953 19.86 8.32 -26.72
N LEU A 954 20.37 7.20 -27.24
CA LEU A 954 21.20 7.13 -28.44
C LEU A 954 20.64 6.07 -29.36
N SER A 955 20.35 6.44 -30.61
CA SER A 955 20.04 5.51 -31.69
C SER A 955 21.20 4.55 -31.92
N GLU A 956 20.94 3.39 -32.54
CA GLU A 956 22.00 2.42 -32.86
C GLU A 956 23.15 3.03 -33.66
N LYS A 957 22.86 4.01 -34.51
CA LYS A 957 23.86 4.75 -35.28
C LYS A 957 24.80 5.52 -34.34
N ASN A 958 24.24 6.28 -33.39
CA ASN A 958 25.03 7.07 -32.45
C ASN A 958 25.70 6.20 -31.36
N GLN A 959 25.10 5.08 -30.97
CA GLN A 959 25.77 4.07 -30.14
C GLN A 959 27.02 3.51 -30.84
N ARG A 960 26.91 3.14 -32.13
CA ARG A 960 28.04 2.68 -32.95
C ARG A 960 29.12 3.76 -33.11
N ARG A 961 28.75 5.03 -33.31
CA ARG A 961 29.71 6.15 -33.33
C ARG A 961 30.46 6.28 -32.01
N ARG A 962 29.76 6.22 -30.88
CA ARG A 962 30.39 6.30 -29.54
C ARG A 962 31.33 5.12 -29.28
N GLN A 963 30.94 3.91 -29.68
CA GLN A 963 31.81 2.74 -29.60
C GLN A 963 33.03 2.88 -30.51
N HIS A 964 32.84 3.39 -31.73
CA HIS A 964 33.94 3.66 -32.65
C HIS A 964 34.92 4.69 -32.09
N ALA A 965 34.43 5.77 -31.47
CA ALA A 965 35.26 6.79 -30.82
C ALA A 965 36.21 6.22 -29.76
N LEU A 966 35.76 5.17 -29.05
CA LEU A 966 36.47 4.50 -27.95
C LEU A 966 37.21 3.23 -28.38
N ARG A 967 37.37 3.00 -29.69
CA ARG A 967 38.05 1.81 -30.22
C ARG A 967 39.51 1.73 -29.78
N GLU A 968 39.96 0.52 -29.48
CA GLU A 968 41.37 0.22 -29.21
C GLU A 968 42.12 -0.09 -30.50
N GLY A 969 43.43 0.19 -30.53
CA GLY A 969 44.35 -0.24 -31.60
C GLY A 969 44.39 0.63 -32.86
N ASP A 970 43.55 1.67 -32.98
CA ASP A 970 43.67 2.67 -34.04
C ASP A 970 44.63 3.78 -33.62
N THR A 971 45.93 3.54 -33.78
CA THR A 971 47.04 4.42 -33.35
C THR A 971 47.90 4.94 -34.49
N GLU A 972 47.54 4.67 -35.75
CA GLU A 972 48.40 4.94 -36.92
C GLU A 972 48.79 6.42 -37.06
N VAL A 973 47.86 7.35 -36.79
CA VAL A 973 48.11 8.80 -36.82
C VAL A 973 49.15 9.19 -35.76
N VAL A 974 48.99 8.66 -34.55
CA VAL A 974 49.89 8.91 -33.42
C VAL A 974 51.26 8.26 -33.67
N GLU A 975 51.30 7.03 -34.16
CA GLU A 975 52.53 6.31 -34.50
C GLU A 975 53.29 7.00 -35.64
N SER A 976 52.60 7.53 -36.64
CA SER A 976 53.20 8.29 -37.73
C SER A 976 53.80 9.61 -37.22
N PHE A 977 53.09 10.30 -36.33
CA PHE A 977 53.62 11.47 -35.63
C PHE A 977 54.87 11.13 -34.79
N ILE A 978 54.86 10.02 -34.04
CA ILE A 978 56.00 9.55 -33.25
C ILE A 978 57.20 9.24 -34.16
N ARG A 979 56.98 8.49 -35.26
CA ARG A 979 58.02 8.16 -36.25
C ARG A 979 58.63 9.42 -36.87
N ALA A 980 57.81 10.41 -37.23
CA ALA A 980 58.28 11.67 -37.79
C ALA A 980 59.19 12.45 -36.81
N ARG A 981 58.89 12.41 -35.50
CA ARG A 981 59.74 13.02 -34.48
C ARG A 981 61.00 12.22 -34.18
N GLN A 982 60.94 10.89 -34.20
CA GLN A 982 62.11 10.03 -34.01
C GLN A 982 63.10 10.11 -35.19
N GLY A 983 62.59 10.33 -36.42
CA GLY A 983 63.42 10.59 -37.60
C GLY A 983 64.09 11.97 -37.62
N ALA A 984 63.68 12.90 -36.75
CA ALA A 984 64.23 14.25 -36.63
C ALA A 984 65.31 14.35 -35.53
N ALA A 985 66.33 13.48 -35.58
CA ALA A 985 67.47 13.53 -34.67
C ALA A 985 68.21 14.88 -34.79
N LEU A 986 68.51 15.49 -33.63
CA LEU A 986 69.21 16.76 -33.43
C LEU A 986 70.53 16.87 -34.24
N PRO A 987 70.85 18.02 -34.86
CA PRO A 987 72.20 18.25 -35.37
C PRO A 987 73.21 18.23 -34.22
N ALA A 988 74.30 17.49 -34.39
CA ALA A 988 75.39 17.38 -33.43
C ALA A 988 75.96 18.77 -33.06
N ALA A 989 76.18 19.01 -31.76
CA ALA A 989 76.86 20.19 -31.27
C ALA A 989 78.27 20.31 -31.88
N PRO A 990 78.72 21.52 -32.27
CA PRO A 990 80.07 21.69 -32.80
C PRO A 990 81.12 21.42 -31.71
N CYS A 991 82.08 20.57 -32.05
CA CYS A 991 83.23 20.20 -31.23
C CYS A 991 84.13 21.44 -30.96
N PRO A 992 84.60 21.68 -29.73
CA PRO A 992 85.56 22.76 -29.44
C PRO A 992 86.96 22.39 -29.96
N GLN A 993 87.63 23.30 -30.67
CA GLN A 993 89.06 23.14 -30.99
C GLN A 993 89.94 23.61 -29.80
N PRO A 994 90.92 22.81 -29.35
CA PRO A 994 91.85 23.16 -28.27
C PRO A 994 93.07 23.96 -28.79
N PRO A 995 93.85 24.61 -27.91
CA PRO A 995 94.89 23.88 -27.14
C PRO A 995 94.60 23.72 -25.64
#